data_AF-A0A964Q326-F1
#
_entry.id   AF-A0A964Q326-F1
#
_cell.length_a   1.000
_cell.length_b   1.000
_cell.length_c   1.000
_cell.angle_alpha   90.00
_cell.angle_beta   90.00
_cell.angle_gamma   90.00
#
_symmetry.space_group_name_H-M   'P 1'
#
loop_
_entity.id
_entity.type
_entity.pdbx_description
1 polymer ?
#
loop_
_entity_poly.entity_id
_entity_poly.type
_entity_poly.pdbx_seq_one_letter_code
_entity_poly.pdbx_strand_id
1 'polypeptide(L)'
;MRYPLMSAENSGHKPFLPDDAQMPEFTFQAVLTGTLLGLVFSASSLYLVLKVGMTVSASIPVAVLAITLFRAFSKMFRLRQTTVLENNIVQTAGSAGESIAFGVGVTMPALLLLGYSMDLPRVMVVSILGGLLGILAMIPLRRAFIVRLHGRPGQPGTLLYPEGTACAQVLISGEKGGSTGATVFLGFGIAFAHKFVTEGMSMLVAAVKVPVTFINKAAVFAGEMASELLGVGYIIGIRTSAIMMAGAILGYMVILPLIYFVGEFTPVAVPPGTKPIKEMGLGEIRNNYLLFIGAGCVATAGILSMLRTLPMIFRSIGSGLTSLKGGKGGFEVKKRTEDDMSMTVVLGGSFGLIVLLALFLASQVPLVSAVAGAVLVVLFGFLFVTVSSRLTGEIGSSSNPISGMTVATLMLTCLIFLALGWTSSTERVLALSVAAVVCVAASNGGTTAQSLKTGFLIGGTPKYAQYAILIGAVVSALVIGATLLTFNRAGTIYTQKDEHVPKNFTFTQVEVDRLQESETFKGKDYKLYDSRNDILTAPDGKTGYTPRKEILDFKGGPFLIDLATRKPEYLKDPAIMGKLTETDEGESVEREFEAPKTQVMGIIINGVLKRDLNWTMVAIGAMIAFMLELCGVSALAFAVGVYVPIQYSVPIFLGGIVRWGVDSWMARKSAGELKTDDPEAKAKAEVEAIRRSETNPGVLLASGYIAGGSIAGVLLAFFAFSDTLPRDIGQWQYAKVAVEKAGTLEELSKEAARKKLGEEATTVKVEELAKEIAGLNKAEGLLYQLVKVPAGTELTTAGKKNFQAAKETTLQELAREHLGRGYFAQALFQSNPGKLKLPESLPAGTELKLPQEKWPAVAWFLGLIAILGITGAGWLFSTQENSKQDNNQPTS
;
A
#
# COMPACT_ATOMS: atom_id res chain seq x y z
N MET A 1 -19.31 -8.32 -37.34
CA MET A 1 -19.51 -7.35 -38.44
C MET A 1 -18.15 -6.94 -38.99
N ARG A 2 -17.88 -7.20 -40.26
CA ARG A 2 -16.69 -6.70 -40.98
C ARG A 2 -17.05 -5.32 -41.53
N TYR A 3 -16.37 -4.26 -41.09
CA TYR A 3 -16.48 -2.94 -41.72
C TYR A 3 -15.40 -2.78 -42.80
N PRO A 4 -15.74 -2.23 -43.98
CA PRO A 4 -14.79 -1.99 -45.06
C PRO A 4 -13.87 -0.81 -44.72
N LEU A 5 -12.58 -0.97 -45.05
CA LEU A 5 -11.55 0.07 -44.92
C LEU A 5 -11.77 1.14 -46.01
N MET A 6 -12.37 2.27 -45.66
CA MET A 6 -12.26 3.50 -46.47
C MET A 6 -10.90 4.16 -46.23
N SER A 7 -10.36 4.73 -47.31
CA SER A 7 -9.01 5.28 -47.50
C SER A 7 -8.59 6.33 -46.46
N ALA A 8 -7.30 6.30 -46.13
CA ALA A 8 -6.68 6.94 -44.97
C ALA A 8 -6.01 8.29 -45.28
N GLU A 9 -6.76 9.29 -45.75
CA GLU A 9 -6.25 10.66 -45.87
C GLU A 9 -7.16 11.64 -45.11
N ASN A 10 -6.56 12.39 -44.16
CA ASN A 10 -7.14 13.44 -43.29
C ASN A 10 -8.09 13.05 -42.13
N SER A 11 -7.64 12.26 -41.14
CA SER A 11 -8.47 11.91 -39.96
C SER A 11 -7.72 11.65 -38.63
N GLY A 12 -6.71 12.45 -38.31
CA GLY A 12 -5.96 12.35 -37.04
C GLY A 12 -6.60 13.08 -35.85
N HIS A 13 -6.30 12.65 -34.62
CA HIS A 13 -6.59 13.41 -33.39
C HIS A 13 -5.99 14.82 -33.46
N LYS A 14 -6.74 15.83 -33.02
CA LYS A 14 -6.23 17.20 -32.87
C LYS A 14 -5.83 17.45 -31.41
N PRO A 15 -4.53 17.52 -31.08
CA PRO A 15 -4.07 17.81 -29.73
C PRO A 15 -4.39 19.25 -29.30
N PHE A 16 -4.35 19.52 -28.00
CA PHE A 16 -4.54 20.88 -27.45
C PHE A 16 -3.53 21.88 -28.01
N LEU A 17 -2.26 21.49 -28.12
CA LEU A 17 -1.21 22.26 -28.78
C LEU A 17 -0.86 21.65 -30.13
N PRO A 18 -0.83 22.43 -31.21
CA PRO A 18 -0.54 21.92 -32.54
C PRO A 18 0.94 21.52 -32.70
N ASP A 19 1.25 20.80 -33.79
CA ASP A 19 2.59 20.25 -34.03
C ASP A 19 3.67 21.32 -34.22
N ASP A 20 3.28 22.51 -34.72
CA ASP A 20 4.11 23.67 -34.99
C ASP A 20 4.34 24.58 -33.78
N ALA A 21 3.63 24.36 -32.66
CA ALA A 21 3.82 25.12 -31.43
C ALA A 21 5.25 24.94 -30.88
N GLN A 22 5.97 26.05 -30.74
CA GLN A 22 7.33 26.08 -30.17
C GLN A 22 7.29 26.63 -28.75
N MET A 23 7.42 25.74 -27.76
CA MET A 23 7.40 26.10 -26.35
C MET A 23 8.30 25.14 -25.56
N PRO A 24 8.92 25.58 -24.45
CA PRO A 24 9.73 24.71 -23.61
C PRO A 24 8.93 23.49 -23.14
N GLU A 25 9.55 22.30 -23.21
CA GLU A 25 8.97 21.04 -22.73
C GLU A 25 9.90 20.37 -21.70
N PHE A 26 11.09 19.97 -22.15
CA PHE A 26 12.05 19.21 -21.35
C PHE A 26 13.09 20.14 -20.73
N THR A 27 12.75 20.71 -19.57
CA THR A 27 13.66 21.59 -18.82
C THR A 27 14.20 20.92 -17.57
N PHE A 28 15.39 21.33 -17.12
CA PHE A 28 16.00 20.80 -15.90
C PHE A 28 15.09 20.97 -14.68
N GLN A 29 14.43 22.13 -14.57
CA GLN A 29 13.48 22.43 -13.49
C GLN A 29 12.28 21.49 -13.52
N ALA A 30 11.72 21.20 -14.70
CA ALA A 30 10.60 20.29 -14.84
C ALA A 30 10.96 18.86 -14.41
N VAL A 31 12.10 18.34 -14.87
CA VAL A 31 12.58 17.00 -14.52
C VAL A 31 12.93 16.91 -13.03
N LEU A 32 13.63 17.90 -12.48
CA LEU A 32 14.00 17.94 -11.07
C LEU A 32 12.76 17.98 -10.17
N THR A 33 11.84 18.91 -10.40
CA THR A 33 10.60 19.03 -9.63
C THR A 33 9.76 17.75 -9.73
N GLY A 34 9.64 17.18 -10.94
CA GLY A 34 8.91 15.94 -11.15
C GLY A 34 9.51 14.77 -10.40
N THR A 35 10.84 14.64 -10.44
CA THR A 35 11.55 13.58 -9.72
C THR A 35 11.41 13.75 -8.20
N LEU A 36 11.54 14.97 -7.67
CA LEU A 36 11.38 15.24 -6.23
C LEU A 36 9.95 14.94 -5.74
N LEU A 37 8.94 15.38 -6.47
CA LEU A 37 7.55 15.02 -6.18
C LEU A 37 7.35 13.51 -6.29
N GLY A 38 7.95 12.87 -7.30
CA GLY A 38 7.95 11.43 -7.47
C GLY A 38 8.53 10.67 -6.27
N LEU A 39 9.58 11.18 -5.62
CA LEU A 39 10.11 10.59 -4.38
C LEU A 39 9.11 10.65 -3.23
N VAL A 40 8.45 11.79 -3.03
CA VAL A 40 7.45 11.98 -1.98
C VAL A 40 6.26 11.06 -2.21
N PHE A 41 5.72 11.03 -3.43
CA PHE A 41 4.60 10.16 -3.78
C PHE A 41 4.99 8.68 -3.82
N SER A 42 6.25 8.33 -4.11
CA SER A 42 6.73 6.96 -4.00
C SER A 42 6.67 6.46 -2.55
N ALA A 43 7.08 7.28 -1.58
CA ALA A 43 6.97 6.92 -0.16
C ALA A 43 5.50 6.80 0.30
N SER A 44 4.66 7.74 -0.11
CA SER A 44 3.21 7.74 0.18
C SER A 44 2.50 6.52 -0.42
N SER A 45 2.80 6.17 -1.67
CA SER A 45 2.27 4.98 -2.33
C SER A 45 2.77 3.69 -1.70
N LEU A 46 4.03 3.64 -1.29
CA LEU A 46 4.58 2.47 -0.59
C LEU A 46 3.85 2.25 0.75
N TYR A 47 3.60 3.33 1.49
CA TYR A 47 2.81 3.28 2.72
C TYR A 47 1.41 2.71 2.48
N LEU A 48 0.67 3.21 1.48
CA LEU A 48 -0.67 2.71 1.15
C LEU A 48 -0.66 1.22 0.73
N VAL A 49 0.36 0.80 -0.02
CA VAL A 49 0.51 -0.60 -0.44
C VAL A 49 0.77 -1.51 0.76
N LEU A 50 1.64 -1.10 1.68
CA LEU A 50 1.92 -1.90 2.88
C LEU A 50 0.72 -1.93 3.84
N LYS A 51 -0.06 -0.85 3.92
CA LYS A 51 -1.24 -0.78 4.78
C LYS A 51 -2.43 -1.58 4.21
N VAL A 52 -2.84 -1.29 2.97
CA VAL A 52 -4.09 -1.83 2.38
C VAL A 52 -3.89 -2.63 1.10
N GLY A 53 -2.68 -2.69 0.56
CA GLY A 53 -2.36 -3.46 -0.65
C GLY A 53 -2.72 -2.74 -1.96
N MET A 54 -2.96 -1.43 -1.99
CA MET A 54 -3.33 -0.72 -3.22
C MET A 54 -2.57 0.59 -3.37
N THR A 55 -2.38 1.06 -4.60
CA THR A 55 -1.97 2.44 -4.91
C THR A 55 -3.07 3.16 -5.67
N VAL A 56 -2.96 4.49 -5.72
CA VAL A 56 -3.75 5.33 -6.62
C VAL A 56 -2.80 6.22 -7.40
N SER A 57 -3.19 6.53 -8.64
CA SER A 57 -2.40 7.32 -9.57
C SER A 57 -1.94 8.65 -8.96
N ALA A 58 -0.62 8.84 -8.85
CA ALA A 58 -0.05 10.11 -8.38
C ALA A 58 -0.07 11.21 -9.45
N SER A 59 -0.39 10.87 -10.70
CA SER A 59 -0.28 11.77 -11.86
C SER A 59 -1.10 13.07 -11.70
N ILE A 60 -2.34 12.96 -11.22
CA ILE A 60 -3.25 14.10 -11.04
C ILE A 60 -2.78 15.02 -9.91
N PRO A 61 -2.52 14.53 -8.67
CA PRO A 61 -1.93 15.34 -7.61
C PRO A 61 -0.62 16.01 -8.02
N VAL A 62 0.30 15.28 -8.66
CA VAL A 62 1.59 15.82 -9.09
C VAL A 62 1.40 16.94 -10.10
N ALA A 63 0.50 16.78 -11.09
CA ALA A 63 0.20 17.83 -12.06
C ALA A 63 -0.32 19.11 -11.39
N VAL A 64 -1.22 18.99 -10.41
CA VAL A 64 -1.75 20.17 -9.68
C VAL A 64 -0.69 20.82 -8.81
N LEU A 65 0.08 20.03 -8.07
CA LEU A 65 1.17 20.52 -7.22
C LEU A 65 2.23 21.23 -8.05
N ALA A 66 2.59 20.69 -9.22
CA ALA A 66 3.53 21.30 -10.14
C ALA A 66 3.10 22.71 -10.55
N ILE A 67 1.85 22.86 -11.03
CA ILE A 67 1.29 24.14 -11.46
C ILE A 67 1.33 25.16 -10.31
N THR A 68 0.92 24.76 -9.11
CA THR A 68 0.89 25.65 -7.95
C THR A 68 2.28 26.02 -7.45
N LEU A 69 3.20 25.06 -7.37
CA LEU A 69 4.59 25.32 -6.97
C LEU A 69 5.25 26.28 -7.95
N PHE A 70 5.16 26.02 -9.26
CA PHE A 70 5.75 26.91 -10.26
C PHE A 70 5.11 28.30 -10.27
N ARG A 71 3.80 28.43 -10.04
CA ARG A 71 3.16 29.74 -9.87
C ARG A 71 3.66 30.47 -8.64
N ALA A 72 3.79 29.78 -7.51
CA ALA A 72 4.31 30.36 -6.27
C ALA A 72 5.77 30.82 -6.43
N PHE A 73 6.62 29.97 -7.00
CA PHE A 73 8.02 30.30 -7.29
C PHE A 73 8.15 31.43 -8.31
N SER A 74 7.36 31.42 -9.38
CA SER A 74 7.31 32.50 -10.37
C SER A 74 6.91 33.83 -9.73
N LYS A 75 5.93 33.84 -8.83
CA LYS A 75 5.51 35.04 -8.10
C LYS A 75 6.56 35.53 -7.09
N MET A 76 7.18 34.60 -6.35
CA MET A 76 8.18 34.92 -5.33
C MET A 76 9.49 35.43 -5.92
N PHE A 77 9.99 34.78 -6.97
CA PHE A 77 11.31 35.06 -7.56
C PHE A 77 11.24 35.80 -8.91
N ARG A 78 10.05 36.25 -9.33
CA ARG A 78 9.79 36.92 -10.63
C ARG A 78 10.32 36.12 -11.83
N LEU A 79 10.25 34.79 -11.76
CA LEU A 79 10.64 33.88 -12.83
C LEU A 79 9.51 33.66 -13.84
N ARG A 80 9.84 33.16 -15.04
CA ARG A 80 8.87 32.78 -16.07
C ARG A 80 7.90 31.71 -15.56
N GLN A 81 6.62 31.83 -15.90
CA GLN A 81 5.67 30.74 -15.65
C GLN A 81 5.99 29.53 -16.54
N THR A 82 5.94 28.34 -15.94
CA THR A 82 6.12 27.08 -16.67
C THR A 82 4.98 26.83 -17.64
N THR A 83 5.30 26.21 -18.76
CA THR A 83 4.29 25.85 -19.77
C THR A 83 3.50 24.61 -19.35
N VAL A 84 2.37 24.38 -20.03
CA VAL A 84 1.62 23.12 -19.90
C VAL A 84 2.47 21.88 -20.24
N LEU A 85 3.43 22.00 -21.17
CA LEU A 85 4.31 20.90 -21.58
C LEU A 85 5.41 20.61 -20.54
N GLU A 86 5.94 21.64 -19.86
CA GLU A 86 6.83 21.46 -18.72
C GLU A 86 6.12 20.78 -17.56
N ASN A 87 4.88 21.18 -17.25
CA ASN A 87 4.07 20.51 -16.22
C ASN A 87 3.73 19.06 -16.61
N ASN A 88 3.60 18.76 -17.90
CA ASN A 88 3.47 17.38 -18.37
C ASN A 88 4.74 16.55 -18.14
N ILE A 89 5.93 17.13 -18.29
CA ILE A 89 7.19 16.47 -17.93
C ILE A 89 7.27 16.22 -16.42
N VAL A 90 6.83 17.19 -15.60
CA VAL A 90 6.82 17.07 -14.13
C VAL A 90 5.93 15.92 -13.70
N GLN A 91 4.68 15.85 -14.20
CA GLN A 91 3.76 14.76 -13.85
C GLN A 91 4.24 13.40 -14.36
N THR A 92 4.85 13.37 -15.56
CA THR A 92 5.39 12.13 -16.13
C THR A 92 6.56 11.58 -15.31
N ALA A 93 7.49 12.43 -14.88
CA ALA A 93 8.59 12.01 -14.01
C ALA A 93 8.08 11.63 -12.61
N GLY A 94 7.11 12.38 -12.08
CA GLY A 94 6.58 12.14 -10.73
C GLY A 94 5.71 10.88 -10.61
N SER A 95 4.95 10.52 -11.64
CA SER A 95 4.12 9.31 -11.64
C SER A 95 4.94 8.02 -11.62
N ALA A 96 6.18 8.05 -12.10
CA ALA A 96 7.09 6.90 -12.10
C ALA A 96 7.23 6.29 -10.69
N GLY A 97 7.43 7.14 -9.67
CA GLY A 97 7.72 6.70 -8.31
C GLY A 97 6.61 5.88 -7.66
N GLU A 98 5.35 6.20 -7.96
CA GLU A 98 4.17 5.46 -7.47
C GLU A 98 4.14 4.02 -8.02
N SER A 99 4.42 3.86 -9.32
CA SER A 99 4.40 2.55 -9.98
C SER A 99 5.52 1.62 -9.48
N ILE A 100 6.70 2.18 -9.19
CA ILE A 100 7.80 1.44 -8.57
C ILE A 100 7.42 1.03 -7.14
N ALA A 101 6.83 1.95 -6.37
CA ALA A 101 6.40 1.70 -5.00
C ALA A 101 5.38 0.55 -4.90
N PHE A 102 4.41 0.47 -5.84
CA PHE A 102 3.48 -0.65 -5.91
C PHE A 102 4.20 -1.98 -6.07
N GLY A 103 5.08 -2.09 -7.07
CA GLY A 103 5.76 -3.34 -7.37
C GLY A 103 6.67 -3.80 -6.23
N VAL A 104 7.41 -2.85 -5.63
CA VAL A 104 8.30 -3.10 -4.49
C VAL A 104 7.51 -3.50 -3.24
N GLY A 105 6.49 -2.74 -2.87
CA GLY A 105 5.72 -2.97 -1.65
C GLY A 105 4.95 -4.29 -1.64
N VAL A 106 4.47 -4.75 -2.81
CA VAL A 106 3.75 -6.02 -2.94
C VAL A 106 4.67 -7.24 -2.90
N THR A 107 5.93 -7.10 -3.34
CA THR A 107 6.79 -8.26 -3.60
C THR A 107 7.99 -8.37 -2.68
N MET A 108 8.68 -7.27 -2.37
CA MET A 108 9.91 -7.31 -1.58
C MET A 108 9.72 -7.78 -0.14
N PRO A 109 8.67 -7.36 0.60
CA PRO A 109 8.52 -7.85 1.97
C PRO A 109 8.21 -9.34 2.04
N ALA A 110 7.88 -10.02 0.93
CA ALA A 110 7.66 -11.46 0.92
C ALA A 110 8.95 -12.23 1.27
N LEU A 111 10.13 -11.63 1.11
CA LEU A 111 11.40 -12.17 1.61
C LEU A 111 11.34 -12.48 3.11
N LEU A 112 10.70 -11.61 3.90
CA LEU A 112 10.53 -11.79 5.35
C LEU A 112 9.68 -13.03 5.66
N LEU A 113 8.72 -13.40 4.81
CA LEU A 113 7.92 -14.62 4.96
C LEU A 113 8.69 -15.88 4.59
N LEU A 114 9.71 -15.74 3.74
CA LEU A 114 10.62 -16.81 3.36
C LEU A 114 11.78 -16.98 4.36
N GLY A 115 11.85 -16.16 5.41
CA GLY A 115 12.91 -16.19 6.43
C GLY A 115 14.20 -15.49 6.02
N TYR A 116 14.13 -14.57 5.05
CA TYR A 116 15.26 -13.76 4.59
C TYR A 116 15.06 -12.29 4.97
N SER A 117 16.16 -11.57 5.20
CA SER A 117 16.09 -10.11 5.27
C SER A 117 15.85 -9.46 3.91
N MET A 118 15.30 -8.26 3.95
CA MET A 118 15.20 -7.39 2.78
C MET A 118 16.56 -6.73 2.54
N ASP A 119 17.30 -7.25 1.56
CA ASP A 119 18.58 -6.69 1.13
C ASP A 119 18.38 -5.45 0.23
N LEU A 120 19.01 -4.33 0.59
CA LEU A 120 18.85 -3.05 -0.11
C LEU A 120 19.32 -3.14 -1.58
N PRO A 121 20.53 -3.64 -1.90
CA PRO A 121 20.95 -3.93 -3.26
C PRO A 121 19.93 -4.72 -4.08
N ARG A 122 19.37 -5.81 -3.54
CA ARG A 122 18.35 -6.60 -4.25
C ARG A 122 17.10 -5.77 -4.55
N VAL A 123 16.57 -5.05 -3.56
CA VAL A 123 15.38 -4.20 -3.74
C VAL A 123 15.65 -3.15 -4.82
N MET A 124 16.79 -2.46 -4.77
CA MET A 124 17.16 -1.44 -5.76
C MET A 124 17.29 -2.02 -7.17
N VAL A 125 18.03 -3.12 -7.33
CA VAL A 125 18.27 -3.73 -8.65
C VAL A 125 16.96 -4.22 -9.26
N VAL A 126 16.11 -4.91 -8.49
CA VAL A 126 14.79 -5.36 -8.97
C VAL A 126 13.92 -4.17 -9.38
N SER A 127 13.92 -3.10 -8.59
CA SER A 127 13.16 -1.88 -8.88
C SER A 127 13.63 -1.20 -10.17
N ILE A 128 14.95 -1.05 -10.34
CA ILE A 128 15.54 -0.43 -11.54
C ILE A 128 15.24 -1.29 -12.77
N LEU A 129 15.53 -2.59 -12.71
CA LEU A 129 15.36 -3.48 -13.85
C LEU A 129 13.89 -3.58 -14.28
N GLY A 130 12.98 -3.76 -13.32
CA GLY A 130 11.55 -3.80 -13.61
C GLY A 130 11.04 -2.46 -14.14
N GLY A 131 11.44 -1.36 -13.49
CA GLY A 131 11.03 -0.02 -13.88
C GLY A 131 11.44 0.31 -15.32
N LEU A 132 12.71 0.09 -15.65
CA LEU A 132 13.25 0.35 -16.97
C LEU A 132 12.66 -0.59 -18.04
N LEU A 133 12.55 -1.89 -17.73
CA LEU A 133 11.94 -2.86 -18.64
C LEU A 133 10.50 -2.48 -18.99
N GLY A 134 9.71 -2.07 -17.99
CA GLY A 134 8.33 -1.64 -18.18
C GLY A 134 8.20 -0.44 -19.11
N ILE A 135 9.03 0.58 -18.91
CA ILE A 135 9.04 1.78 -19.75
C ILE A 135 9.46 1.43 -21.17
N LEU A 136 10.58 0.72 -21.36
CA LEU A 136 11.09 0.39 -22.68
C LEU A 136 10.12 -0.50 -23.47
N ALA A 137 9.48 -1.48 -22.82
CA ALA A 137 8.48 -2.32 -23.45
C ALA A 137 7.20 -1.56 -23.86
N MET A 138 6.85 -0.48 -23.16
CA MET A 138 5.69 0.36 -23.51
C MET A 138 5.92 1.25 -24.73
N ILE A 139 7.16 1.69 -25.01
CA ILE A 139 7.48 2.58 -26.13
C ILE A 139 6.95 2.08 -27.49
N PRO A 140 7.24 0.84 -27.95
CA PRO A 140 6.70 0.33 -29.23
C PRO A 140 5.17 0.20 -29.21
N LEU A 141 4.57 -0.01 -28.04
CA LEU A 141 3.13 -0.19 -27.87
C LEU A 141 2.34 1.12 -27.90
N ARG A 142 3.01 2.27 -27.70
CA ARG A 142 2.38 3.60 -27.75
C ARG A 142 1.55 3.81 -29.01
N ARG A 143 2.11 3.54 -30.19
CA ARG A 143 1.36 3.73 -31.46
C ARG A 143 0.18 2.76 -31.57
N ALA A 144 0.35 1.52 -31.10
CA ALA A 144 -0.68 0.50 -31.14
C ALA A 144 -1.87 0.82 -30.22
N PHE A 145 -1.62 1.26 -28.99
CA PHE A 145 -2.68 1.47 -27.99
C PHE A 145 -3.11 2.91 -27.81
N ILE A 146 -2.20 3.88 -27.94
CA ILE A 146 -2.54 5.27 -27.71
C ILE A 146 -2.98 5.94 -29.00
N VAL A 147 -2.25 5.76 -30.11
CA VAL A 147 -2.57 6.46 -31.37
C VAL A 147 -3.71 5.77 -32.12
N ARG A 148 -3.61 4.46 -32.36
CA ARG A 148 -4.62 3.72 -33.15
C ARG A 148 -5.94 3.50 -32.41
N LEU A 149 -5.92 3.32 -31.09
CA LEU A 149 -7.10 2.96 -30.29
C LEU A 149 -7.74 4.15 -29.54
N HIS A 150 -7.27 5.39 -29.77
CA HIS A 150 -7.88 6.60 -29.18
C HIS A 150 -9.27 6.94 -29.72
N GLY A 151 -9.63 6.43 -30.90
CA GLY A 151 -10.83 6.84 -31.63
C GLY A 151 -10.55 7.98 -32.62
N ARG A 152 -11.49 8.19 -33.54
CA ARG A 152 -11.46 9.26 -34.55
C ARG A 152 -12.39 10.40 -34.11
N PRO A 153 -12.23 11.63 -34.62
CA PRO A 153 -13.17 12.71 -34.35
C PRO A 153 -14.62 12.25 -34.60
N GLY A 154 -15.49 12.34 -33.58
CA GLY A 154 -16.89 11.90 -33.67
C GLY A 154 -17.16 10.43 -33.36
N GLN A 155 -16.16 9.60 -33.07
CA GLN A 155 -16.32 8.21 -32.64
C GLN A 155 -15.59 7.94 -31.30
N PRO A 156 -16.24 7.28 -30.32
CA PRO A 156 -15.57 6.94 -29.07
C PRO A 156 -14.40 5.98 -29.32
N GLY A 157 -13.26 6.30 -28.72
CA GLY A 157 -12.10 5.41 -28.70
C GLY A 157 -12.36 4.14 -27.90
N THR A 158 -11.67 3.06 -28.26
CA THR A 158 -11.72 1.82 -27.47
C THR A 158 -10.93 1.91 -26.16
N LEU A 159 -9.90 2.76 -26.10
CA LEU A 159 -9.07 2.97 -24.91
C LEU A 159 -9.08 4.45 -24.51
N LEU A 160 -9.75 4.75 -23.40
CA LEU A 160 -9.93 6.12 -22.90
C LEU A 160 -8.72 6.60 -22.12
N TYR A 161 -8.06 5.73 -21.34
CA TYR A 161 -7.02 6.09 -20.38
C TYR A 161 -7.54 7.15 -19.41
N PRO A 162 -8.45 6.79 -18.49
CA PRO A 162 -9.24 7.75 -17.72
C PRO A 162 -8.38 8.70 -16.89
N GLU A 163 -7.38 8.18 -16.17
CA GLU A 163 -6.47 9.00 -15.37
C GLU A 163 -5.56 9.89 -16.23
N GLY A 164 -5.03 9.37 -17.33
CA GLY A 164 -4.21 10.14 -18.27
C GLY A 164 -5.01 11.27 -18.93
N THR A 165 -6.29 11.02 -19.21
CA THR A 165 -7.25 12.01 -19.73
C THR A 165 -7.62 13.06 -18.67
N ALA A 166 -7.88 12.64 -17.43
CA ALA A 166 -8.13 13.55 -16.32
C ALA A 166 -6.92 14.44 -16.02
N CYS A 167 -5.71 13.87 -16.04
CA CYS A 167 -4.47 14.63 -15.90
C CYS A 167 -4.30 15.66 -17.03
N ALA A 168 -4.58 15.28 -18.28
CA ALA A 168 -4.54 16.22 -19.41
C ALA A 168 -5.52 17.38 -19.22
N GLN A 169 -6.75 17.08 -18.75
CA GLN A 169 -7.74 18.11 -18.47
C GLN A 169 -7.27 19.06 -17.35
N VAL A 170 -6.65 18.54 -16.29
CA VAL A 170 -6.07 19.36 -15.21
C VAL A 170 -4.99 20.29 -15.73
N LEU A 171 -4.08 19.79 -16.56
CA LEU A 171 -3.02 20.59 -17.16
C LEU A 171 -3.60 21.71 -18.05
N ILE A 172 -4.59 21.37 -18.90
CA ILE A 172 -5.26 22.33 -19.80
C ILE A 172 -6.03 23.39 -19.00
N SER A 173 -6.82 23.00 -18.01
CA SER A 173 -7.57 23.92 -17.15
C SER A 173 -6.64 24.78 -16.29
N GLY A 174 -5.49 24.21 -15.90
CA GLY A 174 -4.41 24.93 -15.25
C GLY A 174 -3.93 26.08 -16.12
N GLU A 175 -3.54 25.82 -17.38
CA GLU A 175 -3.08 26.85 -18.32
C GLU A 175 -4.12 27.97 -18.53
N LYS A 176 -5.41 27.62 -18.58
CA LYS A 176 -6.52 28.58 -18.76
C LYS A 176 -6.90 29.37 -17.50
N GLY A 177 -6.30 29.08 -16.34
CA GLY A 177 -6.53 29.83 -15.10
C GLY A 177 -7.73 29.37 -14.24
N GLY A 178 -8.14 28.09 -14.33
CA GLY A 178 -9.29 27.55 -13.59
C GLY A 178 -9.08 27.29 -12.09
N SER A 179 -10.18 27.12 -11.35
CA SER A 179 -10.25 26.81 -9.89
C SER A 179 -9.82 25.38 -9.51
N THR A 180 -9.39 24.58 -10.50
CA THR A 180 -9.09 23.14 -10.41
C THR A 180 -8.04 22.80 -9.35
N GLY A 181 -7.06 23.68 -9.14
CA GLY A 181 -6.01 23.48 -8.13
C GLY A 181 -6.53 23.58 -6.70
N ALA A 182 -7.43 24.53 -6.42
CA ALA A 182 -7.92 24.79 -5.06
C ALA A 182 -8.63 23.57 -4.46
N THR A 183 -9.38 22.83 -5.28
CA THR A 183 -10.11 21.63 -4.85
C THR A 183 -9.16 20.50 -4.40
N VAL A 184 -8.05 20.26 -5.11
CA VAL A 184 -7.07 19.24 -4.70
C VAL A 184 -6.37 19.64 -3.41
N PHE A 185 -5.95 20.91 -3.26
CA PHE A 185 -5.31 21.39 -2.03
C PHE A 185 -6.25 21.41 -0.83
N LEU A 186 -7.53 21.72 -1.04
CA LEU A 186 -8.54 21.60 0.00
C LEU A 186 -8.66 20.14 0.46
N GLY A 187 -8.74 19.20 -0.48
CA GLY A 187 -8.77 17.77 -0.16
C GLY A 187 -7.51 17.34 0.58
N PHE A 188 -6.34 17.75 0.09
CA PHE A 188 -5.06 17.49 0.73
C PHE A 188 -5.03 17.98 2.17
N GLY A 189 -5.37 19.25 2.41
CA GLY A 189 -5.35 19.86 3.74
C GLY A 189 -6.32 19.20 4.71
N ILE A 190 -7.55 18.92 4.26
CA ILE A 190 -8.57 18.24 5.07
C ILE A 190 -8.09 16.85 5.48
N ALA A 191 -7.61 16.04 4.53
CA ALA A 191 -7.17 14.68 4.82
C ALA A 191 -5.88 14.63 5.64
N PHE A 192 -4.94 15.55 5.38
CA PHE A 192 -3.73 15.68 6.20
C PHE A 192 -4.09 16.01 7.65
N ALA A 193 -4.94 17.03 7.86
CA ALA A 193 -5.36 17.44 9.19
C ALA A 193 -6.15 16.33 9.90
N HIS A 194 -7.08 15.69 9.20
CA HIS A 194 -7.83 14.56 9.72
C HIS A 194 -6.91 13.43 10.19
N LYS A 195 -5.99 12.98 9.33
CA LYS A 195 -5.02 11.93 9.66
C LYS A 195 -4.14 12.31 10.85
N PHE A 196 -3.66 13.55 10.88
CA PHE A 196 -2.83 14.05 11.98
C PHE A 196 -3.62 14.09 13.31
N VAL A 197 -4.90 14.46 13.29
CA VAL A 197 -5.77 14.46 14.48
C VAL A 197 -6.11 13.03 14.92
N THR A 198 -6.41 12.12 14.00
CA THR A 198 -6.82 10.74 14.31
C THR A 198 -5.65 9.86 14.75
N GLU A 199 -4.50 9.95 14.10
CA GLU A 199 -3.36 9.04 14.33
C GLU A 199 -2.16 9.74 14.98
N GLY A 200 -1.90 11.02 14.67
CA GLY A 200 -0.76 11.75 15.23
C GLY A 200 -0.99 12.25 16.66
N MET A 201 -2.08 12.99 16.86
CA MET A 201 -2.52 13.45 18.18
C MET A 201 -3.38 12.40 18.91
N SER A 202 -3.77 11.36 18.17
CA SER A 202 -4.68 10.32 18.61
C SER A 202 -5.94 10.88 19.28
N MET A 203 -6.50 12.02 18.85
CA MET A 203 -7.68 12.64 19.51
C MET A 203 -9.01 11.99 19.11
N LEU A 204 -9.03 11.30 17.97
CA LEU A 204 -10.19 10.61 17.43
C LEU A 204 -9.84 9.15 17.21
N VAL A 205 -10.78 8.26 17.50
CA VAL A 205 -10.60 6.82 17.26
C VAL A 205 -10.39 6.56 15.76
N ALA A 206 -9.26 5.94 15.40
CA ALA A 206 -8.95 5.62 14.01
C ALA A 206 -9.88 4.56 13.42
N ALA A 207 -10.27 3.55 14.20
CA ALA A 207 -11.11 2.45 13.75
C ALA A 207 -12.25 2.10 14.70
N VAL A 208 -13.45 1.98 14.15
CA VAL A 208 -14.65 1.55 14.89
C VAL A 208 -14.86 0.06 14.67
N LYS A 209 -14.79 -0.70 15.77
CA LYS A 209 -15.07 -2.14 15.80
C LYS A 209 -16.38 -2.39 16.56
N VAL A 210 -17.26 -3.16 15.94
CA VAL A 210 -18.58 -3.55 16.45
C VAL A 210 -18.68 -5.08 16.39
N PRO A 211 -18.60 -5.79 17.52
CA PRO A 211 -18.83 -7.23 17.54
C PRO A 211 -20.29 -7.53 17.18
N VAL A 212 -20.49 -8.48 16.27
CA VAL A 212 -21.79 -8.91 15.76
C VAL A 212 -22.21 -10.16 16.51
N THR A 213 -22.57 -9.96 17.78
CA THR A 213 -22.80 -11.05 18.75
C THR A 213 -23.96 -11.98 18.39
N PHE A 214 -24.88 -11.57 17.52
CA PHE A 214 -25.97 -12.42 17.05
C PHE A 214 -25.54 -13.51 16.05
N ILE A 215 -24.38 -13.36 15.37
CA ILE A 215 -23.83 -14.40 14.50
C ILE A 215 -23.00 -15.36 15.34
N ASN A 216 -21.91 -14.85 15.93
CA ASN A 216 -21.12 -15.49 16.99
C ASN A 216 -20.08 -14.48 17.54
N LYS A 217 -19.26 -14.91 18.50
CA LYS A 217 -18.17 -14.09 19.06
C LYS A 217 -17.06 -13.73 18.06
N ALA A 218 -17.02 -14.40 16.90
CA ALA A 218 -15.97 -14.24 15.90
C ALA A 218 -16.33 -13.25 14.78
N ALA A 219 -17.61 -12.92 14.60
CA ALA A 219 -18.05 -11.92 13.65
C ALA A 219 -17.84 -10.51 14.23
N VAL A 220 -16.90 -9.74 13.67
CA VAL A 220 -16.66 -8.32 14.02
C VAL A 220 -16.77 -7.46 12.78
N PHE A 221 -17.75 -6.54 12.76
CA PHE A 221 -17.79 -5.49 11.76
C PHE A 221 -16.82 -4.39 12.17
N ALA A 222 -15.93 -3.99 11.28
CA ALA A 222 -14.93 -2.97 11.55
C ALA A 222 -14.87 -1.99 10.38
N GLY A 223 -14.66 -0.71 10.67
CA GLY A 223 -14.41 0.33 9.67
C GLY A 223 -13.38 1.32 10.18
N GLU A 224 -12.32 1.53 9.40
CA GLU A 224 -11.34 2.59 9.64
C GLU A 224 -11.87 3.89 9.05
N MET A 225 -11.83 4.94 9.86
CA MET A 225 -12.22 6.28 9.45
C MET A 225 -11.04 6.92 8.72
N ALA A 226 -10.60 6.32 7.62
CA ALA A 226 -9.45 6.79 6.83
C ALA A 226 -9.92 7.60 5.62
N SER A 227 -9.53 8.88 5.57
CA SER A 227 -9.86 9.79 4.47
C SER A 227 -9.27 9.35 3.13
N GLU A 228 -8.06 8.79 3.14
CA GLU A 228 -7.39 8.28 1.96
C GLU A 228 -8.13 7.08 1.34
N LEU A 229 -8.69 6.19 2.15
CA LEU A 229 -9.45 5.03 1.69
C LEU A 229 -10.83 5.42 1.15
N LEU A 230 -11.45 6.44 1.75
CA LEU A 230 -12.65 7.07 1.21
C LEU A 230 -12.38 7.65 -0.19
N GLY A 231 -11.25 8.34 -0.34
CA GLY A 231 -10.78 8.84 -1.63
C GLY A 231 -10.55 7.73 -2.65
N VAL A 232 -9.83 6.65 -2.28
CA VAL A 232 -9.62 5.46 -3.13
C VAL A 232 -10.95 4.92 -3.63
N GLY A 233 -11.91 4.74 -2.74
CA GLY A 233 -13.26 4.28 -3.05
C GLY A 233 -14.00 5.13 -4.08
N TYR A 234 -13.86 6.44 -3.96
CA TYR A 234 -14.47 7.39 -4.89
C TYR A 234 -13.85 7.28 -6.30
N ILE A 235 -12.53 7.08 -6.38
CA ILE A 235 -11.79 6.94 -7.66
C ILE A 235 -12.13 5.61 -8.35
N ILE A 236 -12.11 4.48 -7.64
CA ILE A 236 -12.35 3.16 -8.26
C ILE A 236 -13.84 2.89 -8.55
N GLY A 237 -14.74 3.68 -7.95
CA GLY A 237 -16.18 3.63 -8.16
C GLY A 237 -16.90 2.48 -7.47
N ILE A 238 -18.24 2.54 -7.50
CA ILE A 238 -19.13 1.63 -6.75
C ILE A 238 -18.98 0.16 -7.16
N ARG A 239 -18.76 -0.13 -8.44
CA ARG A 239 -18.75 -1.52 -8.92
C ARG A 239 -17.58 -2.29 -8.31
N THR A 240 -16.38 -1.71 -8.37
CA THR A 240 -15.17 -2.35 -7.83
C THR A 240 -15.22 -2.40 -6.31
N SER A 241 -15.60 -1.30 -5.66
CA SER A 241 -15.66 -1.23 -4.20
C SER A 241 -16.73 -2.13 -3.60
N ALA A 242 -17.88 -2.31 -4.27
CA ALA A 242 -18.93 -3.25 -3.84
C ALA A 242 -18.48 -4.71 -3.95
N ILE A 243 -17.80 -5.08 -5.03
CA ILE A 243 -17.27 -6.45 -5.20
C ILE A 243 -16.20 -6.74 -4.14
N MET A 244 -15.33 -5.77 -3.84
CA MET A 244 -14.37 -5.87 -2.73
C MET A 244 -15.07 -6.01 -1.38
N MET A 245 -16.08 -5.19 -1.11
CA MET A 245 -16.88 -5.31 0.12
C MET A 245 -17.56 -6.67 0.23
N ALA A 246 -18.12 -7.20 -0.86
CA ALA A 246 -18.71 -8.54 -0.88
C ALA A 246 -17.69 -9.64 -0.54
N GLY A 247 -16.46 -9.51 -1.04
CA GLY A 247 -15.34 -10.38 -0.67
C GLY A 247 -15.02 -10.31 0.83
N ALA A 248 -14.98 -9.11 1.39
CA ALA A 248 -14.72 -8.90 2.81
C ALA A 248 -15.86 -9.43 3.70
N ILE A 249 -17.11 -9.24 3.29
CA ILE A 249 -18.28 -9.81 3.99
C ILE A 249 -18.21 -11.33 3.94
N LEU A 250 -17.98 -11.94 2.78
CA LEU A 250 -17.87 -13.40 2.69
C LEU A 250 -16.71 -13.92 3.55
N GLY A 251 -15.54 -13.28 3.49
CA GLY A 251 -14.38 -13.71 4.26
C GLY A 251 -14.58 -13.58 5.77
N TYR A 252 -14.92 -12.39 6.25
CA TYR A 252 -14.90 -12.05 7.68
C TYR A 252 -16.23 -12.27 8.40
N MET A 253 -17.37 -12.19 7.69
CA MET A 253 -18.71 -12.35 8.28
C MET A 253 -19.34 -13.71 8.01
N VAL A 254 -18.82 -14.49 7.07
CA VAL A 254 -19.36 -15.82 6.74
C VAL A 254 -18.33 -16.92 6.96
N ILE A 255 -17.23 -16.91 6.20
CA ILE A 255 -16.22 -17.98 6.22
C ILE A 255 -15.52 -18.05 7.58
N LEU A 256 -15.06 -16.93 8.12
CA LEU A 256 -14.34 -16.92 9.39
C LEU A 256 -15.23 -17.35 10.58
N PRO A 257 -16.47 -16.84 10.74
CA PRO A 257 -17.42 -17.37 11.71
C PRO A 257 -17.74 -18.85 11.52
N LEU A 258 -17.85 -19.33 10.27
CA LEU A 258 -18.10 -20.73 9.97
C LEU A 258 -16.91 -21.62 10.40
N ILE A 259 -15.68 -21.21 10.13
CA ILE A 259 -14.47 -21.93 10.57
C ILE A 259 -14.42 -21.98 12.10
N TYR A 260 -14.71 -20.86 12.76
CA TYR A 260 -14.77 -20.83 14.22
C TYR A 260 -15.85 -21.77 14.76
N PHE A 261 -17.05 -21.75 14.19
CA PHE A 261 -18.17 -22.60 14.59
C PHE A 261 -17.86 -24.09 14.42
N VAL A 262 -17.31 -24.51 13.28
CA VAL A 262 -16.91 -25.91 13.05
C VAL A 262 -15.74 -26.30 13.98
N GLY A 263 -14.80 -25.37 14.18
CA GLY A 263 -13.63 -25.57 15.01
C GLY A 263 -13.92 -25.64 16.51
N GLU A 264 -15.03 -25.07 16.99
CA GLU A 264 -15.43 -25.09 18.40
C GLU A 264 -15.67 -26.52 18.92
N PHE A 265 -16.10 -27.42 18.02
CA PHE A 265 -16.35 -28.83 18.31
C PHE A 265 -15.14 -29.74 18.03
N THR A 266 -14.01 -29.18 17.60
CA THR A 266 -12.82 -29.94 17.22
C THR A 266 -11.72 -29.75 18.26
N PRO A 267 -11.47 -30.74 19.15
CA PRO A 267 -10.46 -30.61 20.20
C PRO A 267 -9.01 -30.74 19.68
N VAL A 268 -8.83 -31.13 18.42
CA VAL A 268 -7.53 -31.32 17.78
C VAL A 268 -7.18 -30.09 16.93
N ALA A 269 -5.89 -29.73 16.88
CA ALA A 269 -5.40 -28.71 15.95
C ALA A 269 -5.62 -29.16 14.50
N VAL A 270 -6.25 -28.31 13.69
CA VAL A 270 -6.47 -28.56 12.26
C VAL A 270 -5.36 -27.88 11.46
N PRO A 271 -4.54 -28.62 10.69
CA PRO A 271 -3.50 -28.00 9.86
C PRO A 271 -4.09 -26.96 8.88
N PRO A 272 -3.41 -25.81 8.66
CA PRO A 272 -2.04 -25.50 9.08
C PRO A 272 -1.93 -24.88 10.49
N GLY A 273 -3.04 -24.72 11.22
CA GLY A 273 -3.02 -24.25 12.60
C GLY A 273 -2.32 -25.23 13.54
N THR A 274 -1.62 -24.72 14.55
CA THR A 274 -0.84 -25.53 15.52
C THR A 274 -1.54 -25.73 16.86
N LYS A 275 -2.64 -25.02 17.10
CA LYS A 275 -3.49 -25.12 18.31
C LYS A 275 -4.94 -25.45 17.91
N PRO A 276 -5.77 -25.96 18.83
CA PRO A 276 -7.20 -26.11 18.58
C PRO A 276 -7.85 -24.76 18.20
N ILE A 277 -8.80 -24.77 17.27
CA ILE A 277 -9.41 -23.52 16.73
C ILE A 277 -10.12 -22.72 17.84
N LYS A 278 -10.68 -23.40 18.85
CA LYS A 278 -11.32 -22.77 20.00
C LYS A 278 -10.37 -21.90 20.84
N GLU A 279 -9.07 -22.20 20.81
CA GLU A 279 -8.03 -21.46 21.54
C GLU A 279 -7.39 -20.37 20.68
N MET A 280 -7.74 -20.28 19.39
CA MET A 280 -7.16 -19.32 18.46
C MET A 280 -7.85 -17.96 18.55
N GLY A 281 -7.05 -16.89 18.50
CA GLY A 281 -7.57 -15.55 18.26
C GLY A 281 -8.11 -15.37 16.83
N LEU A 282 -8.98 -14.37 16.61
CA LEU A 282 -9.56 -14.11 15.28
C LEU A 282 -8.48 -13.81 14.22
N GLY A 283 -7.40 -13.12 14.60
CA GLY A 283 -6.25 -12.88 13.73
C GLY A 283 -5.51 -14.17 13.36
N GLU A 284 -5.43 -15.15 14.27
CA GLU A 284 -4.80 -16.45 14.00
C GLU A 284 -5.66 -17.29 13.06
N ILE A 285 -6.98 -17.31 13.24
CA ILE A 285 -7.90 -18.01 12.32
C ILE A 285 -7.83 -17.40 10.92
N ARG A 286 -7.80 -16.07 10.85
CA ARG A 286 -7.59 -15.35 9.58
C ARG A 286 -6.29 -15.78 8.91
N ASN A 287 -5.17 -15.72 9.64
CA ASN A 287 -3.84 -15.95 9.09
C ASN A 287 -3.60 -17.42 8.71
N ASN A 288 -4.14 -18.36 9.49
CA ASN A 288 -3.93 -19.79 9.28
C ASN A 288 -4.92 -20.40 8.27
N TYR A 289 -6.11 -19.81 8.06
CA TYR A 289 -7.12 -20.42 7.19
C TYR A 289 -7.64 -19.46 6.11
N LEU A 290 -8.18 -18.30 6.49
CA LEU A 290 -8.83 -17.38 5.55
C LEU A 290 -7.86 -16.90 4.46
N LEU A 291 -6.61 -16.60 4.82
CA LEU A 291 -5.59 -16.18 3.85
C LEU A 291 -5.25 -17.26 2.81
N PHE A 292 -5.33 -18.56 3.14
CA PHE A 292 -5.11 -19.63 2.17
C PHE A 292 -6.26 -19.73 1.17
N ILE A 293 -7.50 -19.54 1.64
CA ILE A 293 -8.69 -19.45 0.77
C ILE A 293 -8.55 -18.21 -0.13
N GLY A 294 -8.18 -17.07 0.43
CA GLY A 294 -7.87 -15.85 -0.32
C GLY A 294 -6.78 -16.08 -1.37
N ALA A 295 -5.68 -16.75 -1.00
CA ALA A 295 -4.58 -17.06 -1.90
C ALA A 295 -5.02 -17.95 -3.08
N GLY A 296 -5.85 -18.97 -2.84
CA GLY A 296 -6.43 -19.79 -3.91
C GLY A 296 -7.37 -19.01 -4.83
N CYS A 297 -8.14 -18.07 -4.27
CA CYS A 297 -9.00 -17.17 -5.02
C CYS A 297 -8.18 -16.25 -5.94
N VAL A 298 -7.13 -15.60 -5.40
CA VAL A 298 -6.23 -14.73 -6.18
C VAL A 298 -5.47 -15.51 -7.24
N ALA A 299 -4.92 -16.68 -6.91
CA ALA A 299 -4.18 -17.51 -7.86
C ALA A 299 -5.03 -17.89 -9.06
N THR A 300 -6.26 -18.35 -8.80
CA THR A 300 -7.20 -18.75 -9.85
C THR A 300 -7.66 -17.56 -10.67
N ALA A 301 -8.01 -16.44 -10.03
CA ALA A 301 -8.36 -15.21 -10.73
C ALA A 301 -7.21 -14.69 -11.61
N GLY A 302 -5.96 -14.78 -11.12
CA GLY A 302 -4.75 -14.44 -11.88
C GLY A 302 -4.56 -15.32 -13.12
N ILE A 303 -4.70 -16.64 -12.97
CA ILE A 303 -4.63 -17.59 -14.10
C ILE A 303 -5.74 -17.31 -15.13
N LEU A 304 -6.99 -17.17 -14.69
CA LEU A 304 -8.13 -16.91 -15.58
C LEU A 304 -7.97 -15.57 -16.32
N SER A 305 -7.49 -14.54 -15.63
CA SER A 305 -7.15 -13.24 -16.24
C SER A 305 -6.06 -13.38 -17.30
N MET A 306 -5.02 -14.16 -17.04
CA MET A 306 -3.97 -14.45 -18.01
C MET A 306 -4.52 -15.22 -19.23
N LEU A 307 -5.30 -16.28 -19.02
CA LEU A 307 -5.88 -17.07 -20.11
C LEU A 307 -6.78 -16.22 -21.01
N ARG A 308 -7.55 -15.28 -20.44
CA ARG A 308 -8.36 -14.33 -21.21
C ARG A 308 -7.53 -13.33 -22.01
N THR A 309 -6.36 -12.95 -21.50
CA THR A 309 -5.49 -11.98 -22.17
C THR A 309 -4.58 -12.62 -23.22
N LEU A 310 -4.38 -13.94 -23.16
CA LEU A 310 -3.53 -14.72 -24.06
C LEU A 310 -3.83 -14.54 -25.57
N PRO A 311 -5.10 -14.51 -26.04
CA PRO A 311 -5.39 -14.25 -27.46
C PRO A 311 -4.96 -12.85 -27.90
N MET A 312 -5.06 -11.85 -27.02
CA MET A 312 -4.61 -10.50 -27.32
C MET A 312 -3.10 -10.40 -27.38
N ILE A 313 -2.40 -11.09 -26.48
CA ILE A 313 -0.94 -11.21 -26.47
C ILE A 313 -0.43 -11.70 -27.83
N PHE A 314 -0.96 -12.83 -28.32
CA PHE A 314 -0.50 -13.40 -29.59
C PHE A 314 -0.77 -12.46 -30.78
N ARG A 315 -1.91 -11.76 -30.78
CA ARG A 315 -2.22 -10.74 -31.79
C ARG A 315 -1.29 -9.53 -31.72
N SER A 316 -0.99 -9.04 -30.51
CA SER A 316 -0.08 -7.91 -30.29
C SER A 316 1.33 -8.24 -30.76
N ILE A 317 1.87 -9.40 -30.38
CA ILE A 317 3.18 -9.89 -30.84
C ILE A 317 3.21 -10.00 -32.37
N GLY A 318 2.17 -10.61 -32.98
CA GLY A 318 2.06 -10.72 -34.44
C GLY A 318 2.03 -9.36 -35.14
N SER A 319 1.30 -8.39 -34.60
CA SER A 319 1.23 -7.03 -35.15
C SER A 319 2.53 -6.24 -34.97
N GLY A 320 3.27 -6.46 -33.87
CA GLY A 320 4.57 -5.85 -33.59
C GLY A 320 5.64 -6.36 -34.56
N LEU A 321 5.69 -7.69 -34.76
CA LEU A 321 6.59 -8.31 -35.74
C LEU A 321 6.27 -7.87 -37.18
N THR A 322 4.99 -7.70 -37.52
CA THR A 322 4.57 -7.20 -38.83
C THR A 322 4.96 -5.73 -39.03
N SER A 323 4.87 -4.91 -37.97
CA SER A 323 5.29 -3.50 -38.01
C SER A 323 6.81 -3.34 -38.16
N LEU A 324 7.61 -4.25 -37.59
CA LEU A 324 9.07 -4.29 -37.80
C LEU A 324 9.46 -4.70 -39.23
N LYS A 325 8.66 -5.57 -39.87
CA LYS A 325 8.91 -6.06 -41.23
C LYS A 325 8.49 -5.06 -42.33
N GLY A 326 7.66 -4.06 -41.99
CA GLY A 326 7.13 -3.05 -42.92
C GLY A 326 7.97 -1.77 -43.06
N GLY A 327 9.11 -1.65 -42.38
CA GLY A 327 9.95 -0.46 -42.39
C GLY A 327 10.84 -0.34 -43.64
N LYS A 328 10.25 -0.08 -44.82
CA LYS A 328 10.97 0.48 -45.97
C LYS A 328 10.17 1.65 -46.55
N GLY A 329 10.69 2.88 -46.43
CA GLY A 329 10.25 4.00 -47.26
C GLY A 329 10.33 5.38 -46.60
N GLY A 330 11.19 6.24 -47.14
CA GLY A 330 11.05 7.71 -47.14
C GLY A 330 11.72 8.49 -46.00
N PHE A 331 12.50 9.51 -46.37
CA PHE A 331 12.85 10.64 -45.50
C PHE A 331 11.60 11.53 -45.32
N GLU A 332 10.66 11.10 -44.48
CA GLU A 332 9.54 11.95 -44.06
C GLU A 332 9.95 12.74 -42.80
N VAL A 333 9.71 14.05 -42.81
CA VAL A 333 9.95 14.91 -41.63
C VAL A 333 9.00 14.46 -40.52
N LYS A 334 9.54 13.84 -39.46
CA LYS A 334 8.74 13.39 -38.31
C LYS A 334 8.10 14.58 -37.62
N LYS A 335 6.78 14.53 -37.43
CA LYS A 335 6.04 15.48 -36.60
C LYS A 335 6.51 15.42 -35.15
N ARG A 336 6.52 16.58 -34.47
CA ARG A 336 6.91 16.71 -33.05
C ARG A 336 6.15 15.74 -32.14
N THR A 337 4.84 15.63 -32.32
CA THR A 337 3.96 14.76 -31.51
C THR A 337 4.07 13.26 -31.85
N GLU A 338 4.81 12.92 -32.89
CA GLU A 338 5.05 11.54 -33.34
C GLU A 338 6.50 11.06 -33.12
N ASP A 339 7.36 11.92 -32.58
CA ASP A 339 8.78 11.64 -32.35
C ASP A 339 9.01 10.85 -31.05
N ASP A 340 8.94 9.53 -31.17
CA ASP A 340 9.30 8.56 -30.13
C ASP A 340 10.82 8.33 -30.06
N MET A 341 11.29 7.85 -28.91
CA MET A 341 12.67 7.37 -28.72
C MET A 341 13.03 6.32 -29.78
N SER A 342 14.28 6.38 -30.25
CA SER A 342 14.75 5.49 -31.31
C SER A 342 14.65 4.02 -30.90
N MET A 343 14.20 3.16 -31.83
CA MET A 343 14.04 1.72 -31.57
C MET A 343 15.36 1.05 -31.21
N THR A 344 16.50 1.57 -31.68
CA THR A 344 17.83 1.08 -31.32
C THR A 344 18.12 1.24 -29.82
N VAL A 345 17.76 2.39 -29.23
CA VAL A 345 17.90 2.61 -27.79
C VAL A 345 16.94 1.71 -27.02
N VAL A 346 15.72 1.51 -27.52
CA VAL A 346 14.74 0.62 -26.88
C VAL A 346 15.22 -0.82 -26.87
N LEU A 347 15.57 -1.38 -28.02
CA LEU A 347 16.01 -2.77 -28.16
C LEU A 347 17.37 -2.99 -27.48
N GLY A 348 18.33 -2.09 -27.69
CA GLY A 348 19.66 -2.16 -27.07
C GLY A 348 19.60 -2.00 -25.55
N GLY A 349 18.79 -1.07 -25.06
CA GLY A 349 18.55 -0.87 -23.62
C GLY A 349 17.86 -2.08 -22.99
N SER A 350 16.84 -2.63 -23.66
CA SER A 350 16.16 -3.85 -23.18
C SER A 350 17.13 -5.03 -23.12
N PHE A 351 17.94 -5.24 -24.17
CA PHE A 351 18.97 -6.28 -24.18
C PHE A 351 20.02 -6.08 -23.07
N GLY A 352 20.51 -4.86 -22.89
CA GLY A 352 21.45 -4.52 -21.82
C GLY A 352 20.90 -4.81 -20.43
N LEU A 353 19.63 -4.48 -20.17
CA LEU A 353 18.97 -4.78 -18.90
C LEU A 353 18.85 -6.27 -18.64
N ILE A 354 18.61 -7.08 -19.68
CA ILE A 354 18.53 -8.53 -19.57
C ILE A 354 19.89 -9.12 -19.20
N VAL A 355 20.96 -8.64 -19.83
CA VAL A 355 22.33 -9.06 -19.51
C VAL A 355 22.69 -8.67 -18.08
N LEU A 356 22.40 -7.43 -17.66
CA LEU A 356 22.63 -6.97 -16.29
C LEU A 356 21.84 -7.80 -15.26
N LEU A 357 20.58 -8.11 -15.56
CA LEU A 357 19.76 -8.98 -14.73
C LEU A 357 20.38 -10.38 -14.63
N ALA A 358 20.76 -10.99 -15.75
CA ALA A 358 21.34 -12.33 -15.77
C ALA A 358 22.65 -12.39 -14.96
N LEU A 359 23.51 -11.36 -15.08
CA LEU A 359 24.75 -11.24 -14.30
C LEU A 359 24.47 -11.07 -12.81
N PHE A 360 23.52 -10.20 -12.45
CA PHE A 360 23.12 -10.00 -11.06
C PHE A 360 22.56 -11.29 -10.45
N LEU A 361 21.67 -11.99 -11.15
CA LEU A 361 21.11 -13.26 -10.69
C LEU A 361 22.17 -14.36 -10.62
N ALA A 362 23.10 -14.42 -11.58
CA ALA A 362 24.20 -15.39 -11.57
C ALA A 362 25.17 -15.21 -10.40
N SER A 363 25.20 -14.02 -9.76
CA SER A 363 25.94 -13.81 -8.52
C SER A 363 25.28 -14.45 -7.29
N GLN A 364 23.97 -14.77 -7.37
CA GLN A 364 23.18 -15.29 -6.23
C GLN A 364 22.76 -16.75 -6.40
N VAL A 365 22.62 -17.23 -7.63
CA VAL A 365 22.16 -18.58 -7.96
C VAL A 365 23.05 -19.19 -9.06
N PRO A 366 23.04 -20.53 -9.23
CA PRO A 366 23.74 -21.17 -10.35
C PRO A 366 23.40 -20.53 -11.70
N LEU A 367 24.38 -20.46 -12.61
CA LEU A 367 24.24 -19.77 -13.89
C LEU A 367 23.01 -20.22 -14.71
N VAL A 368 22.69 -21.52 -14.70
CA VAL A 368 21.54 -22.07 -15.44
C VAL A 368 20.22 -21.53 -14.93
N SER A 369 20.02 -21.52 -13.60
CA SER A 369 18.79 -20.98 -13.01
C SER A 369 18.74 -19.45 -13.14
N ALA A 370 19.87 -18.76 -13.06
CA ALA A 370 19.97 -17.32 -13.34
C ALA A 370 19.50 -16.96 -14.76
N VAL A 371 20.02 -17.65 -15.77
CA VAL A 371 19.67 -17.43 -17.18
C VAL A 371 18.20 -17.77 -17.42
N ALA A 372 17.71 -18.88 -16.88
CA ALA A 372 16.29 -19.23 -16.97
C ALA A 372 15.40 -18.15 -16.33
N GLY A 373 15.76 -17.65 -15.15
CA GLY A 373 15.07 -16.55 -14.49
C GLY A 373 15.04 -15.27 -15.33
N ALA A 374 16.17 -14.90 -15.94
CA ALA A 374 16.24 -13.74 -16.83
C ALA A 374 15.34 -13.91 -18.08
N VAL A 375 15.32 -15.10 -18.69
CA VAL A 375 14.43 -15.41 -19.82
C VAL A 375 12.96 -15.29 -19.41
N LEU A 376 12.59 -15.81 -18.24
CA LEU A 376 11.22 -15.69 -17.71
C LEU A 376 10.83 -14.23 -17.45
N VAL A 377 11.75 -13.40 -16.94
CA VAL A 377 11.51 -11.96 -16.78
C VAL A 377 11.23 -11.28 -18.11
N VAL A 378 11.96 -11.61 -19.17
CA VAL A 378 11.70 -11.02 -20.51
C VAL A 378 10.35 -11.45 -21.05
N LEU A 379 10.10 -12.76 -20.99
CA LEU A 379 8.89 -13.37 -21.49
C LEU A 379 7.67 -12.78 -20.78
N PHE A 380 7.62 -12.88 -19.45
CA PHE A 380 6.50 -12.40 -18.66
C PHE A 380 6.46 -10.88 -18.52
N GLY A 381 7.61 -10.21 -18.49
CA GLY A 381 7.71 -8.75 -18.43
C GLY A 381 7.09 -8.11 -19.66
N PHE A 382 7.50 -8.50 -20.87
CA PHE A 382 6.91 -7.96 -22.10
C PHE A 382 5.42 -8.31 -22.23
N LEU A 383 5.06 -9.55 -21.87
CA LEU A 383 3.69 -10.06 -21.84
C LEU A 383 2.78 -9.18 -20.97
N PHE A 384 3.13 -9.02 -19.69
CA PHE A 384 2.29 -8.35 -18.71
C PHE A 384 2.37 -6.83 -18.81
N VAL A 385 3.45 -6.24 -19.33
CA VAL A 385 3.44 -4.82 -19.75
C VAL A 385 2.38 -4.60 -20.81
N THR A 386 2.33 -5.45 -21.84
CA THR A 386 1.33 -5.32 -22.92
C THR A 386 -0.11 -5.40 -22.39
N VAL A 387 -0.38 -6.36 -21.51
CA VAL A 387 -1.69 -6.53 -20.88
C VAL A 387 -2.02 -5.34 -19.97
N SER A 388 -1.09 -4.96 -19.10
CA SER A 388 -1.23 -3.86 -18.16
C SER A 388 -1.52 -2.54 -18.85
N SER A 389 -0.77 -2.20 -19.90
CA SER A 389 -0.91 -0.93 -20.64
C SER A 389 -2.23 -0.82 -21.41
N ARG A 390 -2.83 -1.96 -21.79
CA ARG A 390 -4.18 -1.99 -22.37
C ARG A 390 -5.25 -1.86 -21.30
N LEU A 391 -5.21 -2.69 -20.25
CA LEU A 391 -6.21 -2.67 -19.17
C LEU A 391 -6.25 -1.30 -18.50
N THR A 392 -5.09 -0.69 -18.29
CA THR A 392 -4.98 0.69 -17.80
C THR A 392 -5.72 1.70 -18.70
N GLY A 393 -5.77 1.46 -20.01
CA GLY A 393 -6.56 2.25 -20.96
C GLY A 393 -8.07 2.04 -20.86
N GLU A 394 -8.52 0.90 -20.36
CA GLU A 394 -9.94 0.56 -20.18
C GLU A 394 -10.46 1.02 -18.81
N ILE A 395 -9.70 0.80 -17.73
CA ILE A 395 -10.18 0.94 -16.35
C ILE A 395 -9.30 1.82 -15.45
N GLY A 396 -8.19 2.39 -15.95
CA GLY A 396 -7.26 3.18 -15.13
C GLY A 396 -6.13 2.35 -14.52
N SER A 397 -5.06 3.00 -14.04
CA SER A 397 -3.92 2.29 -13.43
C SER A 397 -4.22 1.86 -12.00
N SER A 398 -5.03 2.65 -11.27
CA SER A 398 -5.44 2.38 -9.89
C SER A 398 -6.31 1.13 -9.76
N SER A 399 -7.06 0.79 -10.82
CA SER A 399 -7.93 -0.40 -10.89
C SER A 399 -7.31 -1.56 -11.66
N ASN A 400 -6.06 -1.41 -12.14
CA ASN A 400 -5.39 -2.42 -12.95
C ASN A 400 -5.04 -3.66 -12.10
N PRO A 401 -5.38 -4.90 -12.54
CA PRO A 401 -5.16 -6.13 -11.78
C PRO A 401 -3.68 -6.59 -11.71
N ILE A 402 -2.74 -5.69 -11.43
CA ILE A 402 -1.28 -5.97 -11.42
C ILE A 402 -0.93 -7.10 -10.44
N SER A 403 -1.60 -7.15 -9.28
CA SER A 403 -1.36 -8.22 -8.31
C SER A 403 -1.73 -9.61 -8.85
N GLY A 404 -2.79 -9.75 -9.65
CA GLY A 404 -3.12 -11.03 -10.28
C GLY A 404 -2.12 -11.44 -11.34
N MET A 405 -1.66 -10.48 -12.15
CA MET A 405 -0.59 -10.70 -13.14
C MET A 405 0.72 -11.15 -12.46
N THR A 406 1.02 -10.58 -11.29
CA THR A 406 2.18 -10.93 -10.49
C THR A 406 2.05 -12.32 -9.88
N VAL A 407 0.88 -12.66 -9.31
CA VAL A 407 0.63 -14.02 -8.80
C VAL A 407 0.74 -15.05 -9.92
N ALA A 408 0.17 -14.78 -11.10
CA ALA A 408 0.27 -15.68 -12.24
C ALA A 408 1.74 -15.89 -12.66
N THR A 409 2.52 -14.82 -12.73
CA THR A 409 3.97 -14.88 -13.02
C THR A 409 4.69 -15.74 -11.99
N LEU A 410 4.44 -15.50 -10.71
CA LEU A 410 5.07 -16.21 -9.61
C LEU A 410 4.73 -17.70 -9.63
N MET A 411 3.45 -18.02 -9.78
CA MET A 411 2.98 -19.40 -9.81
C MET A 411 3.54 -20.17 -10.99
N LEU A 412 3.54 -19.59 -12.20
CA LEU A 412 4.15 -20.23 -13.37
C LEU A 412 5.65 -20.42 -13.21
N THR A 413 6.35 -19.42 -12.68
CA THR A 413 7.79 -19.52 -12.39
C THR A 413 8.05 -20.64 -11.38
N CYS A 414 7.29 -20.71 -10.30
CA CYS A 414 7.39 -21.78 -9.30
C CYS A 414 7.09 -23.16 -9.90
N LEU A 415 6.08 -23.30 -10.76
CA LEU A 415 5.76 -24.58 -11.42
C LEU A 415 6.87 -25.03 -12.38
N ILE A 416 7.46 -24.10 -13.14
CA ILE A 416 8.61 -24.39 -14.00
C ILE A 416 9.80 -24.84 -13.16
N PHE A 417 10.10 -24.13 -12.07
CA PHE A 417 11.21 -24.48 -11.17
C PHE A 417 10.98 -25.83 -10.50
N LEU A 418 9.76 -26.10 -10.04
CA LEU A 418 9.38 -27.39 -9.47
C LEU A 418 9.55 -28.54 -10.48
N ALA A 419 9.15 -28.33 -11.74
CA ALA A 419 9.33 -29.32 -12.81
C ALA A 419 10.81 -29.60 -13.13
N LEU A 420 11.68 -28.60 -12.93
CA LEU A 420 13.14 -28.72 -13.08
C LEU A 420 13.85 -29.20 -11.80
N GLY A 421 13.12 -29.42 -10.71
CA GLY A 421 13.68 -29.81 -9.40
C GLY A 421 14.38 -28.68 -8.65
N TRP A 422 14.21 -27.43 -9.05
CA TRP A 422 14.80 -26.25 -8.42
C TRP A 422 13.95 -25.77 -7.24
N THR A 423 14.10 -26.45 -6.10
CA THR A 423 13.31 -26.18 -4.89
C THR A 423 14.13 -25.62 -3.73
N SER A 424 15.42 -25.33 -3.94
CA SER A 424 16.28 -24.81 -2.87
C SER A 424 15.84 -23.40 -2.46
N SER A 425 16.36 -23.00 -1.30
CA SER A 425 16.02 -21.74 -0.67
C SER A 425 16.44 -20.55 -1.56
N THR A 426 17.54 -20.65 -2.32
CA THR A 426 18.01 -19.61 -3.24
C THR A 426 17.15 -19.53 -4.51
N GLU A 427 16.61 -20.66 -5.01
CA GLU A 427 15.70 -20.62 -6.16
C GLU A 427 14.31 -20.05 -5.81
N ARG A 428 13.88 -20.14 -4.56
CA ARG A 428 12.65 -19.44 -4.11
C ARG A 428 12.81 -17.93 -4.15
N VAL A 429 13.96 -17.44 -3.69
CA VAL A 429 14.32 -16.02 -3.75
C VAL A 429 14.42 -15.56 -5.20
N LEU A 430 14.95 -16.40 -6.08
CA LEU A 430 14.98 -16.16 -7.53
C LEU A 430 13.57 -16.07 -8.11
N ALA A 431 12.67 -17.01 -7.81
CA ALA A 431 11.29 -17.00 -8.29
C ALA A 431 10.53 -15.74 -7.85
N LEU A 432 10.72 -15.33 -6.59
CA LEU A 432 10.18 -14.07 -6.08
C LEU A 432 10.79 -12.85 -6.80
N SER A 433 12.09 -12.87 -7.08
CA SER A 433 12.78 -11.80 -7.81
C SER A 433 12.25 -11.66 -9.24
N VAL A 434 12.01 -12.78 -9.94
CA VAL A 434 11.37 -12.79 -11.27
C VAL A 434 9.99 -12.14 -11.22
N ALA A 435 9.13 -12.59 -10.29
CA ALA A 435 7.80 -12.03 -10.14
C ALA A 435 7.83 -10.55 -9.76
N ALA A 436 8.79 -10.13 -8.94
CA ALA A 436 8.97 -8.74 -8.54
C ALA A 436 9.38 -7.84 -9.70
N VAL A 437 10.37 -8.24 -10.51
CA VAL A 437 10.77 -7.48 -11.71
C VAL A 437 9.59 -7.34 -12.67
N VAL A 438 8.84 -8.42 -12.89
CA VAL A 438 7.66 -8.40 -13.76
C VAL A 438 6.52 -7.55 -13.19
N CYS A 439 6.31 -7.59 -11.87
CA CYS A 439 5.32 -6.74 -11.19
C CYS A 439 5.63 -5.26 -11.37
N VAL A 440 6.88 -4.86 -11.09
CA VAL A 440 7.36 -3.48 -11.28
C VAL A 440 7.26 -3.08 -12.76
N ALA A 441 7.65 -3.97 -13.69
CA ALA A 441 7.54 -3.71 -15.12
C ALA A 441 6.09 -3.52 -15.58
N ALA A 442 5.18 -4.41 -15.19
CA ALA A 442 3.77 -4.30 -15.52
C ALA A 442 3.15 -3.01 -14.94
N SER A 443 3.45 -2.69 -13.68
CA SER A 443 2.98 -1.45 -13.06
C SER A 443 3.50 -0.22 -13.80
N ASN A 444 4.82 -0.11 -13.99
CA ASN A 444 5.43 1.06 -14.61
C ASN A 444 5.08 1.17 -16.11
N GLY A 445 4.91 0.05 -16.82
CA GLY A 445 4.42 0.04 -18.20
C GLY A 445 2.98 0.56 -18.33
N GLY A 446 2.12 0.27 -17.36
CA GLY A 446 0.77 0.83 -17.26
C GLY A 446 0.79 2.35 -17.01
N THR A 447 1.56 2.79 -16.01
CA THR A 447 1.72 4.22 -15.67
C THR A 447 2.37 5.02 -16.80
N THR A 448 3.34 4.41 -17.52
CA THR A 448 3.92 4.97 -18.74
C THR A 448 2.85 5.16 -19.80
N ALA A 449 1.94 4.20 -19.98
CA ALA A 449 0.84 4.35 -20.94
C ALA A 449 -0.10 5.51 -20.59
N GLN A 450 -0.45 5.70 -19.31
CA GLN A 450 -1.23 6.87 -18.87
C GLN A 450 -0.49 8.18 -19.12
N SER A 451 0.79 8.25 -18.75
CA SER A 451 1.58 9.48 -18.87
C SER A 451 1.79 9.86 -20.34
N LEU A 452 2.06 8.87 -21.21
CA LEU A 452 2.14 9.08 -22.66
C LEU A 452 0.78 9.46 -23.25
N LYS A 453 -0.34 9.00 -22.67
CA LYS A 453 -1.65 9.47 -23.08
C LYS A 453 -1.86 10.93 -22.75
N THR A 454 -1.52 11.35 -21.54
CA THR A 454 -1.60 12.76 -21.13
C THR A 454 -0.83 13.64 -22.11
N GLY A 455 0.43 13.28 -22.41
CA GLY A 455 1.24 13.95 -23.41
C GLY A 455 0.59 13.96 -24.80
N PHE A 456 0.02 12.84 -25.24
CA PHE A 456 -0.65 12.75 -26.53
C PHE A 456 -1.86 13.69 -26.65
N LEU A 457 -2.67 13.83 -25.59
CA LEU A 457 -3.86 14.69 -25.59
C LEU A 457 -3.52 16.19 -25.59
N ILE A 458 -2.48 16.58 -24.86
CA ILE A 458 -2.07 17.99 -24.77
C ILE A 458 -1.19 18.42 -25.95
N GLY A 459 -0.61 17.48 -26.71
CA GLY A 459 0.33 17.75 -27.79
C GLY A 459 1.79 17.86 -27.32
N GLY A 460 2.23 17.02 -26.39
CA GLY A 460 3.62 16.92 -25.95
C GLY A 460 4.48 16.00 -26.84
N THR A 461 5.79 16.24 -26.86
CA THR A 461 6.75 15.43 -27.60
C THR A 461 7.00 14.10 -26.85
N PRO A 462 6.72 12.93 -27.45
CA PRO A 462 6.78 11.63 -26.76
C PRO A 462 8.15 11.28 -26.20
N LYS A 463 9.23 11.52 -26.95
CA LYS A 463 10.61 11.24 -26.50
C LYS A 463 10.95 11.90 -25.16
N TYR A 464 10.48 13.13 -24.93
CA TYR A 464 10.78 13.87 -23.71
C TYR A 464 10.04 13.30 -22.52
N ALA A 465 8.77 12.91 -22.70
CA ALA A 465 8.03 12.17 -21.68
C ALA A 465 8.71 10.81 -21.37
N GLN A 466 9.20 10.10 -22.39
CA GLN A 466 9.90 8.82 -22.22
C GLN A 466 11.22 8.99 -21.44
N TYR A 467 12.01 10.03 -21.71
CA TYR A 467 13.20 10.32 -20.90
C TYR A 467 12.84 10.77 -19.48
N ALA A 468 11.80 11.59 -19.30
CA ALA A 468 11.37 12.07 -17.99
C ALA A 468 10.96 10.92 -17.08
N ILE A 469 10.16 9.96 -17.58
CA ILE A 469 9.73 8.80 -16.78
C ILE A 469 10.88 7.83 -16.50
N LEU A 470 11.86 7.69 -17.40
CA LEU A 470 13.09 6.92 -17.14
C LEU A 470 13.89 7.52 -15.98
N ILE A 471 14.10 8.84 -15.98
CA ILE A 471 14.83 9.54 -14.91
C ILE A 471 14.07 9.41 -13.59
N GLY A 472 12.76 9.70 -13.60
CA GLY A 472 11.91 9.56 -12.43
C GLY A 472 11.95 8.14 -11.85
N ALA A 473 11.82 7.11 -12.71
CA ALA A 473 11.85 5.71 -12.29
C ALA A 473 13.18 5.30 -11.66
N VAL A 474 14.31 5.69 -12.27
CA VAL A 474 15.64 5.37 -11.73
C VAL A 474 15.86 6.02 -10.38
N VAL A 475 15.57 7.32 -10.25
CA VAL A 475 15.77 8.04 -8.99
C VAL A 475 14.84 7.51 -7.89
N SER A 476 13.56 7.24 -8.21
CA SER A 476 12.65 6.59 -7.27
C SER A 476 13.12 5.20 -6.87
N ALA A 477 13.59 4.38 -7.81
CA ALA A 477 14.10 3.04 -7.52
C ALA A 477 15.33 3.01 -6.60
N LEU A 478 16.18 4.05 -6.66
CA LEU A 478 17.33 4.19 -5.76
C LEU A 478 16.93 4.53 -4.32
N VAL A 479 15.81 5.24 -4.13
CA VAL A 479 15.37 5.70 -2.80
C VAL A 479 14.35 4.73 -2.17
N ILE A 480 13.50 4.10 -2.97
CA ILE A 480 12.36 3.31 -2.48
C ILE A 480 12.77 2.13 -1.59
N GLY A 481 13.93 1.52 -1.88
CA GLY A 481 14.48 0.45 -1.05
C GLY A 481 14.82 0.96 0.35
N ALA A 482 15.45 2.13 0.47
CA ALA A 482 15.73 2.74 1.75
C ALA A 482 14.44 3.08 2.50
N THR A 483 13.43 3.62 1.82
CA THR A 483 12.12 3.90 2.43
C THR A 483 11.46 2.63 2.97
N LEU A 484 11.44 1.54 2.20
CA LEU A 484 10.87 0.26 2.62
C LEU A 484 11.58 -0.30 3.85
N LEU A 485 12.92 -0.32 3.84
CA LEU A 485 13.70 -0.79 4.98
C LEU A 485 13.49 0.10 6.21
N THR A 486 13.33 1.39 6.00
CA THR A 486 13.07 2.37 7.06
C THR A 486 11.70 2.13 7.70
N PHE A 487 10.62 1.98 6.92
CA PHE A 487 9.31 1.60 7.47
C PHE A 487 9.36 0.28 8.24
N ASN A 488 10.10 -0.71 7.73
CA ASN A 488 10.24 -1.97 8.45
C ASN A 488 10.99 -1.81 9.77
N ARG A 489 12.08 -1.02 9.79
CA ARG A 489 12.89 -0.79 11.00
C ARG A 489 12.15 0.03 12.04
N ALA A 490 11.39 1.05 11.63
CA ALA A 490 10.67 1.97 12.51
C ALA A 490 9.75 1.24 13.50
N GLY A 491 9.04 0.21 13.05
CA GLY A 491 8.13 -0.58 13.88
C GLY A 491 8.64 -1.99 14.20
N THR A 492 9.94 -2.27 14.01
CA THR A 492 10.50 -3.58 14.41
C THR A 492 10.65 -3.62 15.93
N ILE A 493 10.12 -4.67 16.55
CA ILE A 493 10.18 -4.87 17.99
C ILE A 493 11.08 -6.05 18.30
N TYR A 494 11.83 -5.92 19.39
CA TYR A 494 12.68 -6.98 19.92
C TYR A 494 12.13 -7.42 21.26
N THR A 495 11.93 -8.73 21.44
CA THR A 495 11.47 -9.30 22.72
C THR A 495 12.47 -10.29 23.29
N GLN A 496 12.63 -10.27 24.61
CA GLN A 496 13.41 -11.22 25.42
C GLN A 496 12.55 -12.15 26.26
N LYS A 497 11.21 -12.06 26.16
CA LYS A 497 10.27 -12.88 26.93
C LYS A 497 10.53 -14.37 26.68
N ASP A 498 10.59 -15.15 27.77
CA ASP A 498 10.91 -16.58 27.72
C ASP A 498 9.88 -17.40 26.91
N GLU A 499 8.65 -16.90 26.79
CA GLU A 499 7.61 -17.48 25.91
C GLU A 499 7.99 -17.45 24.43
N HIS A 500 8.75 -16.43 24.02
CA HIS A 500 9.08 -16.18 22.61
C HIS A 500 10.52 -16.51 22.26
N VAL A 501 11.44 -16.51 23.23
CA VAL A 501 12.87 -16.78 23.03
C VAL A 501 13.28 -18.07 23.74
N PRO A 502 13.60 -19.16 23.02
CA PRO A 502 13.99 -20.42 23.63
C PRO A 502 15.45 -20.39 24.10
N LYS A 503 15.70 -19.86 25.31
CA LYS A 503 17.04 -19.67 25.90
C LYS A 503 17.81 -20.96 26.22
N ASN A 504 17.12 -22.10 26.21
CA ASN A 504 17.70 -23.43 26.48
C ASN A 504 18.38 -24.06 25.25
N PHE A 505 18.36 -23.39 24.09
CA PHE A 505 19.01 -23.87 22.87
C PHE A 505 20.38 -23.20 22.67
N THR A 506 21.35 -23.93 22.11
CA THR A 506 22.69 -23.41 21.80
C THR A 506 23.14 -23.92 20.44
N PHE A 507 23.52 -23.00 19.55
CA PHE A 507 24.02 -23.29 18.22
C PHE A 507 25.48 -23.77 18.28
N THR A 508 25.84 -24.69 17.40
CA THR A 508 27.24 -25.09 17.19
C THR A 508 27.98 -24.01 16.38
N GLN A 509 29.31 -23.99 16.43
CA GLN A 509 30.08 -23.02 15.65
C GLN A 509 29.82 -23.16 14.14
N VAL A 510 29.76 -24.40 13.64
CA VAL A 510 29.44 -24.70 12.24
C VAL A 510 28.06 -24.15 11.85
N GLU A 511 27.06 -24.25 12.73
CA GLU A 511 25.73 -23.69 12.48
C GLU A 511 25.76 -22.15 12.44
N VAL A 512 26.46 -21.51 13.38
CA VAL A 512 26.60 -20.04 13.41
C VAL A 512 27.35 -19.52 12.18
N ASP A 513 28.39 -20.21 11.74
CA ASP A 513 29.20 -19.83 10.57
C ASP A 513 28.41 -19.97 9.25
N ARG A 514 27.41 -20.86 9.21
CA ARG A 514 26.48 -21.00 8.08
C ARG A 514 25.44 -19.88 8.01
N LEU A 515 25.18 -19.17 9.11
CA LEU A 515 24.25 -18.04 9.11
C LEU A 515 24.84 -16.88 8.32
N GLN A 516 24.19 -16.55 7.20
CA GLN A 516 24.68 -15.53 6.28
C GLN A 516 24.37 -14.12 6.77
N GLU A 517 23.29 -13.95 7.52
CA GLU A 517 22.78 -12.65 7.93
C GLU A 517 23.29 -12.26 9.32
N SER A 518 23.63 -10.97 9.46
CA SER A 518 24.18 -10.41 10.70
C SER A 518 23.55 -9.04 10.95
N GLU A 519 23.38 -8.68 12.23
CA GLU A 519 22.78 -7.41 12.62
C GLU A 519 23.44 -6.88 13.89
N THR A 520 23.74 -5.58 13.91
CA THR A 520 24.18 -4.87 15.11
C THR A 520 22.96 -4.34 15.86
N PHE A 521 22.75 -4.78 17.08
CA PHE A 521 21.66 -4.33 17.95
C PHE A 521 22.19 -3.94 19.33
N LYS A 522 21.81 -2.75 19.83
CA LYS A 522 22.31 -2.18 21.09
C LYS A 522 23.84 -2.20 21.23
N GLY A 523 24.56 -1.99 20.13
CA GLY A 523 26.03 -1.95 20.09
C GLY A 523 26.73 -3.31 20.15
N LYS A 524 25.99 -4.43 20.02
CA LYS A 524 26.51 -5.80 19.94
C LYS A 524 26.12 -6.43 18.61
N ASP A 525 27.01 -7.22 18.02
CA ASP A 525 26.78 -7.93 16.77
C ASP A 525 26.16 -9.32 17.00
N TYR A 526 25.13 -9.62 16.22
CA TYR A 526 24.40 -10.88 16.26
C TYR A 526 24.34 -11.52 14.88
N LYS A 527 24.24 -12.85 14.86
CA LYS A 527 23.80 -13.59 13.67
C LYS A 527 22.29 -13.76 13.69
N LEU A 528 21.67 -13.75 12.52
CA LEU A 528 20.23 -13.87 12.41
C LEU A 528 19.87 -15.28 11.93
N TYR A 529 19.00 -15.96 12.69
CA TYR A 529 18.48 -17.28 12.34
C TYR A 529 16.96 -17.25 12.22
N ASP A 530 16.43 -17.84 11.16
CA ASP A 530 15.00 -18.01 10.94
C ASP A 530 14.74 -19.42 10.41
N SER A 531 13.97 -20.22 11.15
CA SER A 531 13.65 -21.60 10.75
C SER A 531 12.91 -21.73 9.41
N ARG A 532 12.32 -20.63 8.91
CA ARG A 532 11.68 -20.60 7.59
C ARG A 532 12.70 -20.64 6.45
N ASN A 533 13.93 -20.16 6.71
CA ASN A 533 15.05 -20.34 5.81
C ASN A 533 15.63 -21.74 6.00
N ASP A 534 15.86 -22.45 4.89
CA ASP A 534 16.26 -23.86 4.98
C ASP A 534 17.78 -24.03 5.16
N ILE A 535 18.49 -22.97 5.58
CA ILE A 535 19.96 -22.92 5.65
C ILE A 535 20.51 -23.95 6.65
N LEU A 536 19.81 -24.11 7.79
CA LEU A 536 20.16 -25.10 8.82
C LEU A 536 19.19 -26.29 8.89
N THR A 537 18.04 -26.21 8.23
CA THR A 537 16.97 -27.23 8.32
C THR A 537 16.94 -28.19 7.11
N ALA A 538 17.72 -27.92 6.05
CA ALA A 538 17.95 -28.85 4.94
C ALA A 538 19.38 -29.40 4.92
N PRO A 539 19.58 -30.67 4.49
CA PRO A 539 20.91 -31.20 4.21
C PRO A 539 21.60 -30.41 3.11
N ASP A 540 22.91 -30.20 3.25
CA ASP A 540 23.72 -29.51 2.26
C ASP A 540 24.84 -30.41 1.77
N GLY A 541 24.66 -30.97 0.57
CA GLY A 541 25.61 -31.86 -0.07
C GLY A 541 26.94 -31.20 -0.46
N LYS A 542 27.03 -29.86 -0.52
CA LYS A 542 28.29 -29.16 -0.82
C LYS A 542 29.21 -29.06 0.39
N THR A 543 28.63 -28.93 1.58
CA THR A 543 29.38 -28.78 2.84
C THR A 543 29.37 -30.03 3.71
N GLY A 544 28.60 -31.06 3.31
CA GLY A 544 28.43 -32.30 4.09
C GLY A 544 27.60 -32.12 5.36
N TYR A 545 26.92 -30.98 5.51
CA TYR A 545 26.13 -30.68 6.71
C TYR A 545 24.79 -31.39 6.68
N THR A 546 24.47 -32.04 7.80
CA THR A 546 23.17 -32.66 8.06
C THR A 546 22.54 -32.00 9.30
N PRO A 547 21.30 -31.49 9.20
CA PRO A 547 20.59 -30.93 10.34
C PRO A 547 20.46 -31.93 11.49
N ARG A 548 20.80 -31.50 12.71
CA ARG A 548 20.52 -32.28 13.93
C ARG A 548 19.05 -32.20 14.30
N LYS A 549 18.54 -33.16 15.09
CA LYS A 549 17.12 -33.19 15.43
C LYS A 549 16.67 -31.92 16.17
N GLU A 550 17.53 -31.38 17.03
CA GLU A 550 17.21 -30.21 17.84
C GLU A 550 17.02 -28.94 16.99
N ILE A 551 17.75 -28.79 15.86
CA ILE A 551 17.55 -27.63 14.97
C ILE A 551 16.25 -27.74 14.16
N LEU A 552 15.83 -28.97 13.84
CA LEU A 552 14.57 -29.24 13.13
C LEU A 552 13.35 -28.98 14.03
N ASP A 553 13.50 -29.24 15.34
CA ASP A 553 12.48 -28.95 16.35
C ASP A 553 12.46 -27.45 16.72
N PHE A 554 13.58 -26.74 16.56
CA PHE A 554 13.70 -25.30 16.81
C PHE A 554 13.04 -24.46 15.69
N LYS A 555 11.72 -24.26 15.82
CA LYS A 555 10.89 -23.47 14.89
C LYS A 555 10.63 -22.05 15.40
N GLY A 556 10.45 -21.12 14.46
CA GLY A 556 10.24 -19.69 14.71
C GLY A 556 11.36 -18.81 14.13
N GLY A 557 11.37 -17.54 14.54
CA GLY A 557 12.33 -16.53 14.12
C GLY A 557 11.69 -15.37 13.34
N PRO A 558 12.49 -14.33 13.01
CA PRO A 558 13.95 -14.30 13.12
C PRO A 558 14.47 -14.07 14.55
N PHE A 559 15.48 -14.83 14.96
CA PHE A 559 16.17 -14.73 16.26
C PHE A 559 17.55 -14.10 16.11
N LEU A 560 17.93 -13.24 17.05
CA LEU A 560 19.28 -12.73 17.20
C LEU A 560 20.11 -13.70 18.04
N ILE A 561 21.11 -14.31 17.42
CA ILE A 561 22.04 -15.27 18.01
C ILE A 561 23.32 -14.53 18.39
N ASP A 562 23.65 -14.58 19.68
CA ASP A 562 24.89 -14.00 20.19
C ASP A 562 26.09 -14.81 19.73
N LEU A 563 27.08 -14.15 19.14
CA LEU A 563 28.32 -14.78 18.66
C LEU A 563 29.16 -15.39 19.79
N ALA A 564 29.15 -14.82 20.98
CA ALA A 564 29.96 -15.29 22.11
C ALA A 564 29.32 -16.49 22.81
N THR A 565 28.02 -16.38 23.13
CA THR A 565 27.30 -17.44 23.86
C THR A 565 26.70 -18.50 22.93
N ARG A 566 26.52 -18.18 21.64
CA ARG A 566 25.83 -18.99 20.61
C ARG A 566 24.39 -19.33 20.97
N LYS A 567 23.76 -18.49 21.79
CA LYS A 567 22.37 -18.64 22.23
C LYS A 567 21.48 -17.58 21.58
N PRO A 568 20.19 -17.89 21.34
CA PRO A 568 19.22 -16.88 20.95
C PRO A 568 18.96 -15.94 22.13
N GLU A 569 19.14 -14.64 21.93
CA GLU A 569 18.97 -13.61 22.96
C GLU A 569 17.69 -12.78 22.76
N TYR A 570 17.31 -12.53 21.50
CA TYR A 570 16.11 -11.77 21.14
C TYR A 570 15.34 -12.46 20.02
N LEU A 571 14.02 -12.39 20.06
CA LEU A 571 13.18 -12.54 18.87
C LEU A 571 13.02 -11.15 18.25
N LYS A 572 13.33 -11.04 16.96
CA LYS A 572 13.11 -9.86 16.14
C LYS A 572 11.76 -10.01 15.43
N ASP A 573 10.82 -9.15 15.74
CA ASP A 573 9.52 -9.11 15.09
C ASP A 573 9.42 -7.87 14.18
N PRO A 574 9.45 -8.05 12.84
CA PRO A 574 9.47 -6.92 11.90
C PRO A 574 8.19 -6.08 11.97
N ALA A 575 8.27 -4.81 11.58
CA ALA A 575 7.07 -3.97 11.49
C ALA A 575 6.07 -4.51 10.46
N ILE A 576 6.60 -4.92 9.30
CA ILE A 576 5.81 -5.43 8.19
C ILE A 576 5.47 -6.90 8.47
N MET A 577 4.17 -7.21 8.57
CA MET A 577 3.65 -8.54 8.89
C MET A 577 4.09 -9.11 10.26
N GLY A 578 4.47 -8.23 11.20
CA GLY A 578 4.80 -8.60 12.57
C GLY A 578 3.62 -9.21 13.31
N LYS A 579 3.91 -10.01 14.35
CA LYS A 579 2.89 -10.77 15.10
C LYS A 579 2.73 -10.36 16.55
N LEU A 580 3.73 -9.75 17.18
CA LEU A 580 3.65 -9.35 18.58
C LEU A 580 2.64 -8.20 18.73
N THR A 581 1.76 -8.32 19.71
CA THR A 581 0.74 -7.30 20.02
C THR A 581 1.12 -6.45 21.22
N GLU A 582 2.18 -6.83 21.94
CA GLU A 582 2.65 -6.13 23.13
C GLU A 582 4.18 -6.11 23.17
N THR A 583 4.76 -5.03 23.66
CA THR A 583 6.21 -4.91 23.90
C THR A 583 6.62 -5.66 25.17
N ASP A 584 7.93 -5.79 25.39
CA ASP A 584 8.47 -6.29 26.66
C ASP A 584 8.05 -5.43 27.86
N GLU A 585 7.82 -4.15 27.60
CA GLU A 585 7.39 -3.18 28.60
C GLU A 585 5.88 -3.27 28.88
N GLY A 586 5.11 -4.04 28.11
CA GLY A 586 3.66 -4.21 28.27
C GLY A 586 2.82 -3.16 27.54
N GLU A 587 3.42 -2.41 26.62
CA GLU A 587 2.71 -1.45 25.77
C GLU A 587 2.07 -2.17 24.59
N SER A 588 0.83 -1.81 24.26
CA SER A 588 0.14 -2.34 23.09
C SER A 588 0.80 -1.83 21.81
N VAL A 589 1.05 -2.74 20.88
CA VAL A 589 1.69 -2.44 19.60
C VAL A 589 0.62 -2.34 18.51
N GLU A 590 0.47 -1.15 17.93
CA GLU A 590 -0.36 -1.00 16.73
C GLU A 590 0.41 -1.44 15.49
N ARG A 591 -0.12 -2.45 14.79
CA ARG A 591 0.47 -2.98 13.55
C ARG A 591 -0.12 -2.26 12.35
N GLU A 592 0.62 -1.28 11.85
CA GLU A 592 0.18 -0.46 10.73
C GLU A 592 0.34 -1.16 9.36
N PHE A 593 1.35 -2.03 9.22
CA PHE A 593 1.71 -2.68 7.95
C PHE A 593 1.40 -4.17 7.94
N GLU A 594 0.12 -4.52 7.70
CA GLU A 594 -0.26 -5.91 7.50
C GLU A 594 0.27 -6.51 6.20
N ALA A 595 0.51 -5.69 5.16
CA ALA A 595 0.98 -6.07 3.82
C ALA A 595 0.26 -7.30 3.24
N PRO A 596 -1.08 -7.25 3.11
CA PRO A 596 -1.87 -8.45 2.87
C PRO A 596 -1.62 -9.09 1.49
N LYS A 597 -1.31 -8.31 0.45
CA LYS A 597 -0.90 -8.83 -0.86
C LYS A 597 0.40 -9.62 -0.78
N THR A 598 1.33 -9.15 0.04
CA THR A 598 2.63 -9.77 0.25
C THR A 598 2.50 -11.12 0.96
N GLN A 599 1.57 -11.22 1.92
CA GLN A 599 1.22 -12.47 2.59
C GLN A 599 0.76 -13.55 1.61
N VAL A 600 -0.15 -13.19 0.69
CA VAL A 600 -0.63 -14.11 -0.36
C VAL A 600 0.52 -14.59 -1.25
N MET A 601 1.43 -13.69 -1.68
CA MET A 601 2.59 -14.08 -2.49
C MET A 601 3.49 -15.08 -1.76
N GLY A 602 3.79 -14.83 -0.48
CA GLY A 602 4.59 -15.72 0.35
C GLY A 602 3.96 -17.10 0.53
N ILE A 603 2.65 -17.16 0.73
CA ILE A 603 1.89 -18.42 0.83
C ILE A 603 2.01 -19.23 -0.46
N ILE A 604 1.89 -18.58 -1.62
CA ILE A 604 1.98 -19.27 -2.92
C ILE A 604 3.39 -19.82 -3.16
N ILE A 605 4.44 -19.05 -2.86
CA ILE A 605 5.83 -19.50 -3.04
C ILE A 605 6.13 -20.70 -2.16
N ASN A 606 5.91 -20.57 -0.85
CA ASN A 606 6.20 -21.64 0.10
C ASN A 606 5.34 -22.85 -0.20
N GLY A 607 4.04 -22.66 -0.44
CA GLY A 607 3.15 -23.77 -0.72
C GLY A 607 3.52 -24.57 -1.97
N VAL A 608 3.82 -23.91 -3.08
CA VAL A 608 4.15 -24.60 -4.34
C VAL A 608 5.54 -25.24 -4.27
N LEU A 609 6.56 -24.51 -3.81
CA LEU A 609 7.94 -24.99 -3.85
C LEU A 609 8.33 -25.91 -2.67
N LYS A 610 7.75 -25.71 -1.46
CA LYS A 610 7.94 -26.65 -0.33
C LYS A 610 6.96 -27.83 -0.37
N ARG A 611 5.97 -27.83 -1.29
CA ARG A 611 4.86 -28.81 -1.34
C ARG A 611 4.04 -28.86 -0.04
N ASP A 612 3.99 -27.75 0.68
CA ASP A 612 3.34 -27.62 1.99
C ASP A 612 2.05 -26.78 1.91
N LEU A 613 1.45 -26.71 0.72
CA LEU A 613 0.22 -25.97 0.49
C LEU A 613 -0.98 -26.76 1.00
N ASN A 614 -1.84 -26.13 1.80
CA ASN A 614 -3.14 -26.69 2.12
C ASN A 614 -4.06 -26.62 0.89
N TRP A 615 -4.00 -27.66 0.06
CA TRP A 615 -4.73 -27.76 -1.20
C TRP A 615 -6.24 -27.67 -1.02
N THR A 616 -6.78 -28.12 0.11
CA THR A 616 -8.21 -28.03 0.41
C THR A 616 -8.66 -26.58 0.48
N MET A 617 -7.98 -25.75 1.28
CA MET A 617 -8.31 -24.32 1.43
C MET A 617 -8.10 -23.57 0.12
N VAL A 618 -7.01 -23.87 -0.59
CA VAL A 618 -6.72 -23.27 -1.90
C VAL A 618 -7.78 -23.65 -2.93
N ALA A 619 -8.24 -24.91 -2.96
CA ALA A 619 -9.28 -25.37 -3.86
C ALA A 619 -10.63 -24.69 -3.58
N ILE A 620 -10.99 -24.47 -2.31
CA ILE A 620 -12.19 -23.71 -1.94
C ILE A 620 -12.11 -22.30 -2.54
N GLY A 621 -10.98 -21.61 -2.34
CA GLY A 621 -10.73 -20.29 -2.93
C GLY A 621 -10.81 -20.29 -4.46
N ALA A 622 -10.24 -21.31 -5.09
CA ALA A 622 -10.26 -21.49 -6.53
C ALA A 622 -11.68 -21.68 -7.08
N MET A 623 -12.50 -22.49 -6.41
CA MET A 623 -13.89 -22.71 -6.78
C MET A 623 -14.73 -21.44 -6.66
N ILE A 624 -14.51 -20.65 -5.61
CA ILE A 624 -15.16 -19.34 -5.44
C ILE A 624 -14.77 -18.41 -6.60
N ALA A 625 -13.47 -18.29 -6.92
CA ALA A 625 -13.01 -17.45 -8.03
C ALA A 625 -13.59 -17.91 -9.38
N PHE A 626 -13.58 -19.21 -9.64
CA PHE A 626 -14.13 -19.78 -10.86
C PHE A 626 -15.63 -19.49 -11.01
N MET A 627 -16.40 -19.68 -9.93
CA MET A 627 -17.84 -19.40 -9.92
C MET A 627 -18.15 -17.92 -10.15
N LEU A 628 -17.39 -17.01 -9.52
CA LEU A 628 -17.54 -15.57 -9.73
C LEU A 628 -17.27 -15.20 -11.19
N GLU A 629 -16.25 -15.79 -11.80
CA GLU A 629 -15.93 -15.54 -13.20
C GLU A 629 -17.00 -16.08 -14.16
N LEU A 630 -17.63 -17.21 -13.83
CA LEU A 630 -18.80 -17.71 -14.57
C LEU A 630 -20.01 -16.77 -14.46
N CYS A 631 -20.18 -16.12 -13.30
CA CYS A 631 -21.20 -15.10 -13.09
C CYS A 631 -20.86 -13.73 -13.71
N GLY A 632 -19.71 -13.59 -14.38
CA GLY A 632 -19.27 -12.31 -14.96
C GLY A 632 -18.84 -11.26 -13.91
N VAL A 633 -18.56 -11.70 -12.68
CA VAL A 633 -18.05 -10.88 -11.58
C VAL A 633 -16.53 -10.96 -11.57
N SER A 634 -15.86 -9.82 -11.36
CA SER A 634 -14.40 -9.79 -11.25
C SER A 634 -13.93 -10.57 -10.02
N ALA A 635 -13.44 -11.79 -10.23
CA ALA A 635 -12.91 -12.61 -9.15
C ALA A 635 -11.68 -11.98 -8.50
N LEU A 636 -10.94 -11.16 -9.24
CA LEU A 636 -9.75 -10.50 -8.71
C LEU A 636 -10.09 -9.38 -7.72
N ALA A 637 -11.08 -8.52 -8.04
CA ALA A 637 -11.56 -7.51 -7.10
C ALA A 637 -12.19 -8.17 -5.85
N PHE A 638 -12.90 -9.28 -6.06
CA PHE A 638 -13.48 -10.04 -4.96
C PHE A 638 -12.40 -10.64 -4.05
N ALA A 639 -11.39 -11.29 -4.65
CA ALA A 639 -10.29 -11.90 -3.93
C ALA A 639 -9.53 -10.87 -3.08
N VAL A 640 -9.34 -9.65 -3.59
CA VAL A 640 -8.79 -8.52 -2.80
C VAL A 640 -9.61 -8.30 -1.54
N GLY A 641 -10.94 -8.28 -1.65
CA GLY A 641 -11.84 -8.16 -0.51
C GLY A 641 -11.70 -9.29 0.52
N VAL A 642 -11.47 -10.53 0.08
CA VAL A 642 -11.39 -11.70 0.97
C VAL A 642 -10.19 -11.63 1.92
N TYR A 643 -9.03 -11.13 1.44
CA TYR A 643 -7.81 -11.09 2.26
C TYR A 643 -7.54 -9.72 2.88
N VAL A 644 -8.13 -8.63 2.37
CA VAL A 644 -8.03 -7.30 2.98
C VAL A 644 -8.98 -7.23 4.18
N PRO A 645 -8.51 -6.81 5.37
CA PRO A 645 -9.38 -6.59 6.51
C PRO A 645 -10.64 -5.80 6.18
N ILE A 646 -11.80 -6.27 6.66
CA ILE A 646 -13.09 -5.58 6.48
C ILE A 646 -13.03 -4.11 6.94
N GLN A 647 -12.19 -3.84 7.94
CA GLN A 647 -11.83 -2.51 8.43
C GLN A 647 -11.48 -1.52 7.30
N TYR A 648 -10.69 -1.94 6.31
CA TYR A 648 -10.30 -1.08 5.20
C TYR A 648 -11.34 -1.06 4.07
N SER A 649 -12.11 -2.14 3.90
CA SER A 649 -13.12 -2.26 2.84
C SER A 649 -14.33 -1.33 3.04
N VAL A 650 -14.69 -1.03 4.30
CA VAL A 650 -15.80 -0.11 4.63
C VAL A 650 -15.62 1.30 4.04
N PRO A 651 -14.56 2.07 4.36
CA PRO A 651 -14.38 3.42 3.82
C PRO A 651 -14.26 3.42 2.28
N ILE A 652 -13.64 2.40 1.68
CA ILE A 652 -13.56 2.24 0.21
C ILE A 652 -14.96 2.09 -0.39
N PHE A 653 -15.80 1.24 0.21
CA PHE A 653 -17.17 1.05 -0.26
C PHE A 653 -17.99 2.33 -0.13
N LEU A 654 -17.89 3.04 1.00
CA LEU A 654 -18.58 4.31 1.22
C LEU A 654 -18.17 5.35 0.18
N GLY A 655 -16.88 5.46 -0.16
CA GLY A 655 -16.40 6.34 -1.22
C GLY A 655 -17.03 6.03 -2.58
N GLY A 656 -17.16 4.74 -2.90
CA GLY A 656 -17.85 4.28 -4.10
C GLY A 656 -19.35 4.61 -4.10
N ILE A 657 -20.04 4.52 -2.95
CA ILE A 657 -21.45 4.94 -2.83
C ILE A 657 -21.59 6.44 -3.10
N VAL A 658 -20.69 7.26 -2.56
CA VAL A 658 -20.68 8.70 -2.82
C VAL A 658 -20.48 8.98 -4.31
N ARG A 659 -19.53 8.29 -4.95
CA ARG A 659 -19.31 8.39 -6.41
C ARG A 659 -20.58 8.05 -7.19
N TRP A 660 -21.24 6.93 -6.86
CA TRP A 660 -22.49 6.53 -7.49
C TRP A 660 -23.62 7.55 -7.30
N GLY A 661 -23.77 8.11 -6.09
CA GLY A 661 -24.75 9.15 -5.81
C GLY A 661 -24.50 10.42 -6.63
N VAL A 662 -23.24 10.85 -6.74
CA VAL A 662 -22.82 12.00 -7.55
C VAL A 662 -23.07 11.75 -9.03
N ASP A 663 -22.66 10.60 -9.56
CA ASP A 663 -22.85 10.26 -10.97
C ASP A 663 -24.32 10.14 -11.33
N SER A 664 -25.13 9.53 -10.45
CA SER A 664 -26.58 9.46 -10.62
C SER A 664 -27.23 10.83 -10.61
N TRP A 665 -26.75 11.75 -9.77
CA TRP A 665 -27.26 13.12 -9.71
C TRP A 665 -26.88 13.92 -10.97
N MET A 666 -25.64 13.82 -11.44
CA MET A 666 -25.18 14.49 -12.66
C MET A 666 -25.88 13.95 -13.91
N ALA A 667 -26.09 12.63 -13.99
CA ALA A 667 -26.82 12.00 -15.09
C ALA A 667 -28.26 12.52 -15.15
N ARG A 668 -28.95 12.66 -14.01
CA ARG A 668 -30.29 13.26 -13.94
C ARG A 668 -30.30 14.72 -14.37
N LYS A 669 -29.31 15.50 -13.96
CA LYS A 669 -29.18 16.92 -14.37
C LYS A 669 -28.98 17.03 -15.89
N SER A 670 -28.09 16.23 -16.46
CA SER A 670 -27.78 16.23 -17.90
C SER A 670 -28.99 15.76 -18.72
N ALA A 671 -29.71 14.74 -18.26
CA ALA A 671 -30.94 14.27 -18.90
C ALA A 671 -32.08 15.32 -18.88
N GLY A 672 -32.12 16.18 -17.85
CA GLY A 672 -33.06 17.31 -17.80
C GLY A 672 -32.70 18.47 -18.75
N GLU A 673 -31.43 18.60 -19.14
CA GLU A 673 -30.94 19.64 -20.05
C GLU A 673 -31.08 19.25 -21.54
N LEU A 674 -31.09 17.94 -21.87
CA LEU A 674 -31.29 17.44 -23.25
C LEU A 674 -32.78 17.34 -23.63
N LYS A 675 -33.30 18.37 -24.32
CA LYS A 675 -34.65 18.39 -24.93
C LYS A 675 -34.70 17.84 -26.38
N THR A 676 -33.88 16.84 -26.71
CA THR A 676 -33.82 16.28 -28.08
C THR A 676 -33.98 14.76 -28.07
N ASP A 677 -34.85 14.23 -28.94
CA ASP A 677 -35.18 12.81 -28.99
C ASP A 677 -34.24 11.96 -29.87
N ASP A 678 -33.17 12.56 -30.38
CA ASP A 678 -32.23 11.93 -31.30
C ASP A 678 -31.34 10.86 -30.59
N PRO A 679 -31.39 9.57 -30.99
CA PRO A 679 -30.64 8.49 -30.36
C PRO A 679 -29.11 8.66 -30.41
N GLU A 680 -28.58 9.24 -31.49
CA GLU A 680 -27.14 9.50 -31.60
C GLU A 680 -26.68 10.64 -30.71
N ALA A 681 -27.52 11.67 -30.54
CA ALA A 681 -27.25 12.78 -29.63
C ALA A 681 -27.28 12.31 -28.17
N LYS A 682 -28.22 11.42 -27.81
CA LYS A 682 -28.28 10.77 -26.50
C LYS A 682 -27.03 9.91 -26.24
N ALA A 683 -26.61 9.09 -27.21
CA ALA A 683 -25.40 8.28 -27.09
C ALA A 683 -24.12 9.13 -26.96
N LYS A 684 -24.00 10.22 -27.73
CA LYS A 684 -22.86 11.16 -27.61
C LYS A 684 -22.87 11.91 -26.29
N ALA A 685 -24.05 12.35 -25.83
CA ALA A 685 -24.20 13.01 -24.54
C ALA A 685 -23.89 12.08 -23.36
N GLU A 686 -24.26 10.79 -23.46
CA GLU A 686 -23.96 9.78 -22.45
C GLU A 686 -22.45 9.50 -22.38
N VAL A 687 -21.77 9.37 -23.52
CA VAL A 687 -20.31 9.24 -23.59
C VAL A 687 -19.59 10.48 -23.03
N GLU A 688 -20.08 11.68 -23.35
CA GLU A 688 -19.53 12.93 -22.84
C GLU A 688 -19.81 13.11 -21.33
N ALA A 689 -20.96 12.65 -20.84
CA ALA A 689 -21.29 12.64 -19.41
C ALA A 689 -20.39 11.68 -18.62
N ILE A 690 -20.10 10.49 -19.17
CA ILE A 690 -19.11 9.56 -18.60
C ILE A 690 -17.72 10.19 -18.58
N ARG A 691 -17.34 10.90 -19.66
CA ARG A 691 -16.05 11.61 -19.70
C ARG A 691 -15.98 12.75 -18.68
N ARG A 692 -17.06 13.51 -18.52
CA ARG A 692 -17.16 14.59 -17.53
C ARG A 692 -17.14 14.06 -16.10
N SER A 693 -17.73 12.90 -15.86
CA SER A 693 -17.72 12.28 -14.54
C SER A 693 -16.29 11.95 -14.10
N GLU A 694 -15.44 11.45 -15.00
CA GLU A 694 -14.02 11.15 -14.71
C GLU A 694 -13.15 12.40 -14.45
N THR A 695 -13.66 13.60 -14.78
CA THR A 695 -12.99 14.90 -14.56
C THR A 695 -13.69 15.78 -13.52
N ASN A 696 -14.63 15.21 -12.78
CA ASN A 696 -15.46 15.92 -11.82
C ASN A 696 -14.60 16.53 -10.67
N PRO A 697 -14.90 17.74 -10.16
CA PRO A 697 -14.34 18.28 -8.91
C PRO A 697 -14.25 17.27 -7.75
N GLY A 698 -15.18 16.32 -7.63
CA GLY A 698 -15.11 15.23 -6.65
C GLY A 698 -13.90 14.31 -6.84
N VAL A 699 -13.51 14.00 -8.08
CA VAL A 699 -12.31 13.19 -8.41
C VAL A 699 -11.03 13.93 -7.98
N LEU A 700 -11.01 15.25 -8.16
CA LEU A 700 -9.90 16.12 -7.73
C LEU A 700 -9.80 16.18 -6.20
N LEU A 701 -10.92 16.35 -5.51
CA LEU A 701 -10.96 16.36 -4.06
C LEU A 701 -10.53 15.00 -3.48
N ALA A 702 -11.02 13.89 -4.05
CA ALA A 702 -10.64 12.53 -3.69
C ALA A 702 -9.14 12.28 -3.90
N SER A 703 -8.57 12.77 -5.01
CA SER A 703 -7.13 12.73 -5.27
C SER A 703 -6.35 13.50 -4.19
N GLY A 704 -6.88 14.65 -3.75
CA GLY A 704 -6.38 15.39 -2.60
C GLY A 704 -6.45 14.59 -1.30
N TYR A 705 -7.57 13.92 -1.01
CA TYR A 705 -7.74 13.09 0.19
C TYR A 705 -6.69 11.97 0.26
N ILE A 706 -6.44 11.31 -0.86
CA ILE A 706 -5.43 10.24 -0.95
C ILE A 706 -4.04 10.80 -0.68
N ALA A 707 -3.64 11.87 -1.39
CA ALA A 707 -2.33 12.48 -1.24
C ALA A 707 -2.09 13.02 0.18
N GLY A 708 -3.06 13.75 0.74
CA GLY A 708 -2.95 14.35 2.07
C GLY A 708 -2.89 13.31 3.19
N GLY A 709 -3.79 12.33 3.19
CA GLY A 709 -3.84 11.29 4.23
C GLY A 709 -2.64 10.36 4.19
N SER A 710 -2.18 9.96 2.99
CA SER A 710 -0.99 9.10 2.87
C SER A 710 0.31 9.81 3.21
N ILE A 711 0.49 11.08 2.79
CA ILE A 711 1.70 11.85 3.16
C ILE A 711 1.73 12.12 4.66
N ALA A 712 0.59 12.43 5.29
CA ALA A 712 0.50 12.52 6.74
C ALA A 712 0.88 11.19 7.40
N GLY A 713 0.36 10.05 6.92
CA GLY A 713 0.74 8.72 7.40
C GLY A 713 2.24 8.45 7.31
N VAL A 714 2.87 8.80 6.18
CA VAL A 714 4.34 8.68 6.02
C VAL A 714 5.07 9.52 7.08
N LEU A 715 4.67 10.78 7.28
CA LEU A 715 5.31 11.65 8.29
C LEU A 715 5.15 11.10 9.71
N LEU A 716 3.96 10.58 10.05
CA LEU A 716 3.71 9.96 11.35
C LEU A 716 4.55 8.69 11.55
N ALA A 717 4.66 7.84 10.52
CA ALA A 717 5.53 6.67 10.55
C ALA A 717 7.01 7.06 10.74
N PHE A 718 7.45 8.20 10.22
CA PHE A 718 8.79 8.75 10.50
C PHE A 718 8.93 9.29 11.93
N PHE A 719 7.88 9.86 12.52
CA PHE A 719 7.92 10.29 13.93
C PHE A 719 8.03 9.12 14.90
N ALA A 720 7.59 7.92 14.52
CA ALA A 720 7.76 6.71 15.31
C ALA A 720 9.23 6.31 15.57
N PHE A 721 10.20 6.87 14.83
CA PHE A 721 11.63 6.68 15.14
C PHE A 721 12.11 7.37 16.41
N SER A 722 11.33 8.31 16.92
CA SER A 722 11.63 8.97 18.19
C SER A 722 10.80 8.33 19.29
N ASP A 723 11.47 7.91 20.36
CA ASP A 723 10.82 7.34 21.55
C ASP A 723 9.93 8.36 22.29
N THR A 724 10.06 9.65 21.98
CA THR A 724 9.41 10.74 22.73
C THR A 724 8.39 11.53 21.91
N LEU A 725 8.62 11.76 20.62
CA LEU A 725 7.76 12.61 19.78
C LEU A 725 6.31 12.11 19.70
N PRO A 726 6.02 10.82 19.41
CA PRO A 726 4.64 10.33 19.34
C PRO A 726 3.90 10.54 20.66
N ARG A 727 4.54 10.25 21.79
CA ARG A 727 3.96 10.42 23.14
C ARG A 727 3.74 11.90 23.47
N ASP A 728 4.65 12.78 23.04
CA ASP A 728 4.53 14.22 23.25
C ASP A 728 3.42 14.85 22.39
N ILE A 729 3.18 14.35 21.18
CA ILE A 729 2.09 14.81 20.31
C ILE A 729 0.73 14.27 20.80
N GLY A 730 0.70 13.03 21.29
CA GLY A 730 -0.49 12.34 21.81
C GLY A 730 -0.94 12.73 23.22
N GLN A 731 -0.34 13.73 23.87
CA GLN A 731 -0.65 14.10 25.26
C GLN A 731 -2.13 14.46 25.50
N TRP A 732 -2.84 14.86 24.45
CA TRP A 732 -4.24 15.31 24.47
C TRP A 732 -5.25 14.20 24.09
N GLN A 733 -4.78 12.97 23.91
CA GLN A 733 -5.58 11.83 23.43
C GLN A 733 -6.76 11.47 24.35
N TYR A 734 -6.60 11.58 25.67
CA TYR A 734 -7.55 11.05 26.63
C TYR A 734 -8.24 12.16 27.44
N ALA A 735 -9.57 12.06 27.53
CA ALA A 735 -10.31 12.75 28.57
C ALA A 735 -9.92 12.19 29.95
N LYS A 736 -9.93 13.04 30.97
CA LYS A 736 -9.51 12.67 32.32
C LYS A 736 -10.61 12.92 33.33
N VAL A 737 -10.70 12.05 34.32
CA VAL A 737 -11.61 12.20 35.46
C VAL A 737 -10.81 12.07 36.75
N ALA A 738 -10.85 13.11 37.59
CA ALA A 738 -10.30 13.05 38.93
C ALA A 738 -11.18 12.18 39.82
N VAL A 739 -10.55 11.22 40.52
CA VAL A 739 -11.23 10.38 41.52
C VAL A 739 -11.37 11.11 42.85
N GLU A 740 -12.51 10.95 43.50
CA GLU A 740 -12.84 11.72 44.72
C GLU A 740 -12.32 11.04 46.00
N LYS A 741 -12.06 9.74 45.94
CA LYS A 741 -11.59 8.92 47.07
C LYS A 741 -10.35 8.13 46.71
N ALA A 742 -9.59 7.73 47.73
CA ALA A 742 -8.51 6.78 47.56
C ALA A 742 -9.08 5.35 47.47
N GLY A 743 -8.53 4.53 46.58
CA GLY A 743 -9.02 3.17 46.33
C GLY A 743 -8.15 2.41 45.35
N THR A 744 -8.49 1.15 45.07
CA THR A 744 -7.79 0.35 44.05
C THR A 744 -8.12 0.84 42.64
N LEU A 745 -7.24 0.58 41.66
CA LEU A 745 -7.49 0.97 40.26
C LEU A 745 -8.82 0.40 39.73
N GLU A 746 -9.20 -0.81 40.15
CA GLU A 746 -10.44 -1.46 39.73
C GLU A 746 -11.69 -0.78 40.31
N GLU A 747 -11.69 -0.44 41.60
CA GLU A 747 -12.80 0.28 42.26
C GLU A 747 -12.98 1.67 41.67
N LEU A 748 -11.88 2.40 41.51
CA LEU A 748 -11.90 3.75 40.97
C LEU A 748 -12.29 3.79 39.49
N SER A 749 -11.95 2.74 38.72
CA SER A 749 -12.41 2.61 37.34
C SER A 749 -13.92 2.38 37.26
N LYS A 750 -14.53 1.67 38.22
CA LYS A 750 -15.99 1.53 38.32
C LYS A 750 -16.67 2.86 38.66
N GLU A 751 -16.08 3.65 39.55
CA GLU A 751 -16.58 4.99 39.89
C GLU A 751 -16.54 5.93 38.67
N ALA A 752 -15.40 5.97 37.97
CA ALA A 752 -15.24 6.74 36.74
C ALA A 752 -16.21 6.29 35.63
N ALA A 753 -16.44 4.98 35.50
CA ALA A 753 -17.41 4.42 34.55
C ALA A 753 -18.85 4.87 34.85
N ARG A 754 -19.27 4.87 36.13
CA ARG A 754 -20.60 5.37 36.54
C ARG A 754 -20.75 6.87 36.28
N LYS A 755 -19.73 7.66 36.58
CA LYS A 755 -19.73 9.11 36.32
C LYS A 755 -19.88 9.42 34.83
N LYS A 756 -19.30 8.59 33.95
CA LYS A 756 -19.40 8.74 32.49
C LYS A 756 -20.73 8.27 31.91
N LEU A 757 -21.26 7.13 32.36
CA LEU A 757 -22.47 6.53 31.79
C LEU A 757 -23.78 7.09 32.38
N GLY A 758 -23.71 7.78 33.52
CA GLY A 758 -24.87 8.27 34.26
C GLY A 758 -25.45 7.22 35.22
N GLU A 759 -26.26 7.67 36.17
CA GLU A 759 -26.79 6.82 37.26
C GLU A 759 -27.74 5.72 36.77
N GLU A 760 -28.36 5.88 35.60
CA GLU A 760 -29.32 4.92 35.01
C GLU A 760 -28.64 3.79 34.21
N ALA A 761 -27.30 3.76 34.13
CA ALA A 761 -26.58 2.78 33.33
C ALA A 761 -26.62 1.37 33.93
N THR A 762 -26.80 0.35 33.09
CA THR A 762 -26.82 -1.05 33.53
C THR A 762 -25.48 -1.51 34.07
N THR A 763 -25.50 -2.35 35.11
CA THR A 763 -24.31 -2.88 35.78
C THR A 763 -23.31 -3.52 34.82
N VAL A 764 -23.79 -4.22 33.79
CA VAL A 764 -22.96 -4.86 32.76
C VAL A 764 -22.15 -3.82 31.97
N LYS A 765 -22.76 -2.71 31.55
CA LYS A 765 -22.07 -1.64 30.81
C LYS A 765 -21.05 -0.92 31.68
N VAL A 766 -21.37 -0.73 32.96
CA VAL A 766 -20.44 -0.13 33.94
C VAL A 766 -19.22 -1.01 34.14
N GLU A 767 -19.39 -2.33 34.27
CA GLU A 767 -18.26 -3.26 34.43
C GLU A 767 -17.39 -3.37 33.18
N GLU A 768 -18.00 -3.37 31.99
CA GLU A 768 -17.27 -3.41 30.72
C GLU A 768 -16.41 -2.16 30.54
N LEU A 769 -16.99 -0.98 30.75
CA LEU A 769 -16.27 0.30 30.67
C LEU A 769 -15.21 0.43 31.79
N ALA A 770 -15.49 -0.07 32.99
CA ALA A 770 -14.53 -0.06 34.09
C ALA A 770 -13.29 -0.91 33.78
N LYS A 771 -13.47 -2.08 33.15
CA LYS A 771 -12.35 -2.90 32.67
C LYS A 771 -11.52 -2.18 31.61
N GLU A 772 -12.18 -1.47 30.71
CA GLU A 772 -11.51 -0.67 29.67
C GLU A 772 -10.70 0.49 30.28
N ILE A 773 -11.28 1.22 31.25
CA ILE A 773 -10.59 2.30 31.99
C ILE A 773 -9.38 1.74 32.76
N ALA A 774 -9.55 0.64 33.49
CA ALA A 774 -8.48 0.03 34.27
C ALA A 774 -7.34 -0.46 33.35
N GLY A 775 -7.69 -1.13 32.24
CA GLY A 775 -6.74 -1.59 31.25
C GLY A 775 -5.95 -0.44 30.61
N LEU A 776 -6.65 0.64 30.21
CA LEU A 776 -6.03 1.83 29.64
C LEU A 776 -5.01 2.47 30.58
N ASN A 777 -5.40 2.73 31.83
CA ASN A 777 -4.52 3.39 32.79
C ASN A 777 -3.35 2.48 33.21
N LYS A 778 -3.52 1.16 33.16
CA LYS A 778 -2.44 0.19 33.37
C LYS A 778 -1.44 0.20 32.21
N ALA A 779 -1.92 0.23 30.98
CA ALA A 779 -1.09 0.31 29.77
C ALA A 779 -0.28 1.61 29.70
N GLU A 780 -0.87 2.72 30.15
CA GLU A 780 -0.22 4.04 30.29
C GLU A 780 0.76 4.13 31.48
N GLY A 781 0.93 3.01 32.20
CA GLY A 781 1.86 2.91 33.31
C GLY A 781 1.52 3.80 34.50
N LEU A 782 0.24 4.15 34.71
CA LEU A 782 -0.20 5.05 35.80
C LEU A 782 0.31 4.58 37.17
N LEU A 783 0.27 3.26 37.42
CA LEU A 783 0.75 2.68 38.67
C LEU A 783 2.26 2.93 38.87
N TYR A 784 3.06 2.85 37.81
CA TYR A 784 4.49 3.13 37.87
C TYR A 784 4.78 4.61 38.13
N GLN A 785 3.98 5.51 37.55
CA GLN A 785 4.14 6.96 37.74
C GLN A 785 3.95 7.37 39.21
N LEU A 786 3.05 6.69 39.92
CA LEU A 786 2.68 7.00 41.30
C LEU A 786 3.47 6.21 42.35
N VAL A 787 4.49 5.43 41.94
CA VAL A 787 5.41 4.76 42.87
C VAL A 787 6.11 5.81 43.71
N LYS A 788 5.99 5.72 45.04
CA LYS A 788 6.72 6.57 45.97
C LYS A 788 8.16 6.10 46.10
N VAL A 789 9.10 7.03 46.00
CA VAL A 789 10.54 6.79 46.13
C VAL A 789 11.03 7.51 47.40
N PRO A 790 11.47 6.79 48.44
CA PRO A 790 12.04 7.40 49.64
C PRO A 790 13.29 8.21 49.33
N ALA A 791 13.51 9.27 50.11
CA ALA A 791 14.76 10.03 50.06
C ALA A 791 15.97 9.10 50.31
N GLY A 792 17.05 9.31 49.56
CA GLY A 792 18.27 8.50 49.65
C GLY A 792 18.27 7.20 48.83
N THR A 793 17.17 6.85 48.16
CA THR A 793 17.11 5.66 47.31
C THR A 793 18.00 5.82 46.08
N GLU A 794 18.95 4.90 45.88
CA GLU A 794 19.79 4.86 44.68
C GLU A 794 19.10 4.13 43.53
N LEU A 795 18.88 4.85 42.43
CA LEU A 795 18.26 4.36 41.22
C LEU A 795 19.22 4.43 40.04
N THR A 796 19.11 3.45 39.16
CA THR A 796 19.89 3.34 37.94
C THR A 796 18.98 3.60 36.74
N THR A 797 19.41 4.49 35.85
CA THR A 797 18.71 4.69 34.55
C THR A 797 19.02 3.56 33.57
N ALA A 798 18.21 3.41 32.51
CA ALA A 798 18.46 2.46 31.42
C ALA A 798 19.85 2.64 30.75
N GLY A 799 20.42 3.85 30.80
CA GLY A 799 21.79 4.15 30.35
C GLY A 799 22.89 3.87 31.37
N LYS A 800 22.59 3.15 32.47
CA LYS A 800 23.49 2.84 33.60
C LYS A 800 24.08 4.05 34.34
N LYS A 801 23.43 5.22 34.27
CA LYS A 801 23.75 6.34 35.16
C LYS A 801 23.01 6.18 36.47
N ASN A 802 23.75 6.18 37.57
CA ASN A 802 23.21 6.13 38.92
C ASN A 802 22.91 7.54 39.42
N PHE A 803 21.80 7.68 40.13
CA PHE A 803 21.42 8.92 40.82
C PHE A 803 20.65 8.56 42.09
N GLN A 804 20.57 9.51 43.02
CA GLN A 804 19.94 9.32 44.31
C GLN A 804 18.75 10.27 44.46
N ALA A 805 17.62 9.78 44.95
CA ALA A 805 16.46 10.62 45.22
C ALA A 805 16.77 11.60 46.36
N ALA A 806 16.84 12.90 46.06
CA ALA A 806 17.21 13.92 47.06
C ALA A 806 16.14 14.11 48.16
N LYS A 807 14.87 13.84 47.85
CA LYS A 807 13.72 13.93 48.74
C LYS A 807 12.67 12.88 48.38
N GLU A 808 11.75 12.59 49.30
CA GLU A 808 10.61 11.71 49.02
C GLU A 808 9.77 12.32 47.89
N THR A 809 9.67 11.60 46.77
CA THR A 809 9.03 12.05 45.51
C THR A 809 8.35 10.87 44.84
N THR A 810 7.58 11.13 43.78
CA THR A 810 7.06 10.08 42.92
C THR A 810 8.07 9.70 41.83
N LEU A 811 7.98 8.47 41.34
CA LEU A 811 8.83 7.99 40.26
C LEU A 811 8.63 8.79 38.96
N GLN A 812 7.43 9.35 38.75
CA GLN A 812 7.16 10.29 37.66
C GLN A 812 7.98 11.59 37.76
N GLU A 813 8.10 12.18 38.95
CA GLU A 813 8.88 13.40 39.16
C GLU A 813 10.37 13.14 38.93
N LEU A 814 10.90 12.03 39.47
CA LEU A 814 12.29 11.62 39.25
C LEU A 814 12.57 11.31 37.77
N ALA A 815 11.63 10.65 37.08
CA ALA A 815 11.74 10.44 35.64
C ALA A 815 11.74 11.78 34.89
N ARG A 816 10.94 12.77 35.31
CA ARG A 816 10.94 14.11 34.69
C ARG A 816 12.26 14.86 34.92
N GLU A 817 12.83 14.75 36.11
CA GLU A 817 14.08 15.41 36.49
C GLU A 817 15.29 14.81 35.77
N HIS A 818 15.42 13.48 35.74
CA HIS A 818 16.61 12.80 35.25
C HIS A 818 16.49 12.26 33.81
N LEU A 819 15.26 12.03 33.32
CA LEU A 819 14.98 11.52 31.97
C LEU A 819 14.19 12.54 31.13
N GLY A 820 13.90 13.73 31.67
CA GLY A 820 13.24 14.84 30.98
C GLY A 820 11.71 14.70 30.80
N ARG A 821 11.16 13.51 31.03
CA ARG A 821 9.73 13.18 30.82
C ARG A 821 9.22 12.21 31.88
N GLY A 822 7.99 12.41 32.36
CA GLY A 822 7.39 11.63 33.45
C GLY A 822 6.90 10.23 33.05
N TYR A 823 6.58 9.98 31.78
CA TYR A 823 6.15 8.65 31.31
C TYR A 823 7.27 7.61 31.31
N PHE A 824 8.54 8.01 31.50
CA PHE A 824 9.66 7.07 31.67
C PHE A 824 9.71 6.43 33.07
N ALA A 825 8.74 6.69 33.95
CA ALA A 825 8.65 6.08 35.27
C ALA A 825 8.65 4.54 35.21
N GLN A 826 7.97 3.96 34.22
CA GLN A 826 7.92 2.50 34.04
C GLN A 826 9.27 1.90 33.67
N ALA A 827 9.97 2.49 32.70
CA ALA A 827 11.32 2.08 32.33
C ALA A 827 12.31 2.22 33.51
N LEU A 828 12.15 3.27 34.31
CA LEU A 828 12.95 3.49 35.52
C LEU A 828 12.65 2.44 36.61
N PHE A 829 11.38 2.04 36.78
CA PHE A 829 10.99 0.96 37.67
C PHE A 829 11.62 -0.38 37.24
N GLN A 830 11.50 -0.73 35.96
CA GLN A 830 12.00 -1.98 35.40
C GLN A 830 13.54 -2.07 35.45
N SER A 831 14.24 -0.94 35.32
CA SER A 831 15.71 -0.87 35.46
C SER A 831 16.20 -1.11 36.90
N ASN A 832 15.30 -1.12 37.89
CA ASN A 832 15.61 -1.24 39.31
C ASN A 832 14.80 -2.38 39.97
N PRO A 833 14.96 -3.63 39.50
CA PRO A 833 14.14 -4.74 39.96
C PRO A 833 14.31 -4.97 41.46
N GLY A 834 13.19 -5.14 42.16
CA GLY A 834 13.16 -5.41 43.61
C GLY A 834 13.39 -4.21 44.53
N LYS A 835 13.77 -3.03 44.01
CA LYS A 835 13.99 -1.82 44.82
C LYS A 835 12.72 -1.02 45.10
N LEU A 836 11.71 -1.14 44.25
CA LEU A 836 10.48 -0.36 44.30
C LEU A 836 9.26 -1.28 44.27
N LYS A 837 8.15 -0.83 44.87
CA LYS A 837 6.87 -1.56 44.89
C LYS A 837 5.78 -0.73 44.21
N LEU A 838 4.91 -1.42 43.47
CA LEU A 838 3.73 -0.78 42.89
C LEU A 838 2.74 -0.40 44.01
N PRO A 839 2.07 0.75 43.90
CA PRO A 839 1.04 1.14 44.86
C PRO A 839 -0.19 0.24 44.74
N GLU A 840 -0.69 -0.26 45.87
CA GLU A 840 -1.93 -1.06 45.94
C GLU A 840 -3.19 -0.17 45.90
N SER A 841 -3.08 1.09 46.34
CA SER A 841 -4.15 2.09 46.30
C SER A 841 -3.66 3.40 45.68
N LEU A 842 -4.55 4.03 44.92
CA LEU A 842 -4.34 5.33 44.30
C LEU A 842 -4.90 6.42 45.22
N PRO A 843 -4.21 7.57 45.38
CA PRO A 843 -4.67 8.68 46.21
C PRO A 843 -5.88 9.40 45.61
N ALA A 844 -6.67 10.06 46.45
CA ALA A 844 -7.73 10.97 46.01
C ALA A 844 -7.15 12.10 45.17
N GLY A 845 -7.88 12.53 44.14
CA GLY A 845 -7.43 13.51 43.14
C GLY A 845 -6.63 12.91 41.99
N THR A 846 -6.34 11.60 41.98
CA THR A 846 -5.70 10.94 40.83
C THR A 846 -6.58 11.08 39.57
N GLU A 847 -5.99 11.53 38.47
CA GLU A 847 -6.69 11.62 37.20
C GLU A 847 -6.66 10.28 36.46
N LEU A 848 -7.82 9.65 36.28
CA LEU A 848 -7.96 8.48 35.43
C LEU A 848 -8.25 8.90 33.99
N LYS A 849 -7.49 8.33 33.04
CA LYS A 849 -7.74 8.47 31.61
C LYS A 849 -8.96 7.64 31.23
N LEU A 850 -9.84 8.22 30.42
CA LEU A 850 -11.03 7.56 29.89
C LEU A 850 -10.81 7.07 28.45
N PRO A 851 -11.37 5.91 28.07
CA PRO A 851 -11.42 5.47 26.69
C PRO A 851 -12.09 6.50 25.80
N GLN A 852 -11.59 6.60 24.57
CA GLN A 852 -12.08 7.56 23.59
C GLN A 852 -13.49 7.21 23.11
N GLU A 853 -14.26 8.25 22.80
CA GLU A 853 -15.60 8.07 22.25
C GLU A 853 -15.55 7.80 20.75
N LYS A 854 -16.36 6.84 20.31
CA LYS A 854 -16.44 6.45 18.90
C LYS A 854 -17.27 7.43 18.07
N TRP A 855 -18.29 8.05 18.65
CA TRP A 855 -19.24 8.90 17.92
C TRP A 855 -18.63 10.16 17.31
N PRO A 856 -17.74 10.92 17.99
CA PRO A 856 -17.05 12.06 17.38
C PRO A 856 -16.29 11.69 16.11
N ALA A 857 -15.60 10.56 16.11
CA ALA A 857 -14.88 10.06 14.93
C ALA A 857 -15.84 9.71 13.77
N VAL A 858 -16.97 9.06 14.08
CA VAL A 858 -18.01 8.75 13.08
C VAL A 858 -18.62 10.03 12.51
N ALA A 859 -18.97 11.01 13.34
CA ALA A 859 -19.54 12.28 12.90
C ALA A 859 -18.56 13.06 12.01
N TRP A 860 -17.28 13.09 12.38
CA TRP A 860 -16.22 13.69 11.57
C TRP A 860 -16.11 13.02 10.20
N PHE A 861 -16.10 11.68 10.18
CA PHE A 861 -16.01 10.92 8.95
C PHE A 861 -17.24 11.09 8.04
N LEU A 862 -18.45 11.16 8.62
CA LEU A 862 -19.67 11.53 7.89
C LEU A 862 -19.57 12.94 7.28
N GLY A 863 -18.92 13.87 7.98
CA GLY A 863 -18.57 15.19 7.44
C GLY A 863 -17.68 15.11 6.20
N LEU A 864 -16.65 14.27 6.22
CA LEU A 864 -15.77 14.05 5.06
C LEU A 864 -16.52 13.46 3.85
N ILE A 865 -17.42 12.52 4.12
CA ILE A 865 -18.32 11.92 3.11
C ILE A 865 -19.22 12.99 2.48
N ALA A 866 -19.82 13.85 3.32
CA ALA A 866 -20.70 14.93 2.85
C ALA A 866 -19.93 15.95 2.00
N ILE A 867 -18.75 16.39 2.44
CA ILE A 867 -17.89 17.33 1.68
C ILE A 867 -17.55 16.73 0.31
N LEU A 868 -17.24 15.43 0.26
CA LEU A 868 -16.92 14.73 -0.99
C LEU A 868 -18.12 14.68 -1.94
N GLY A 869 -19.32 14.36 -1.42
CA GLY A 869 -20.56 14.33 -2.19
C GLY A 869 -20.97 15.72 -2.71
N ILE A 870 -20.95 16.74 -1.86
CA ILE A 870 -21.29 18.13 -2.20
C ILE A 870 -20.33 18.69 -3.26
N THR A 871 -19.05 18.40 -3.11
CA THR A 871 -18.02 18.81 -4.08
C THR A 871 -18.21 18.09 -5.41
N GLY A 872 -18.47 16.78 -5.37
CA GLY A 872 -18.78 16.00 -6.57
C GLY A 872 -20.05 16.46 -7.28
N ALA A 873 -21.06 16.92 -6.55
CA ALA A 873 -22.27 17.51 -7.14
C ALA A 873 -22.02 18.93 -7.72
N GLY A 874 -20.80 19.48 -7.60
CA GLY A 874 -20.47 20.81 -8.10
C GLY A 874 -21.11 21.96 -7.32
N TRP A 875 -21.57 21.72 -6.09
CA TRP A 875 -22.21 22.75 -5.26
C TRP A 875 -21.20 23.68 -4.57
N LEU A 876 -19.99 23.17 -4.28
CA LEU A 876 -18.94 23.95 -3.61
C LEU A 876 -18.06 24.75 -4.59
N PHE A 877 -17.82 24.19 -5.78
CA PHE A 877 -16.99 24.77 -6.83
C PHE A 877 -17.75 24.72 -8.16
N SER A 878 -18.80 25.52 -8.29
CA SER A 878 -19.51 25.62 -9.56
C SER A 878 -18.61 26.30 -10.60
N THR A 879 -18.31 25.59 -11.69
CA THR A 879 -17.70 26.19 -12.88
C THR A 879 -18.74 27.12 -13.51
N GLN A 880 -18.67 28.41 -13.21
CA GLN A 880 -19.45 29.48 -13.85
C GLN A 880 -19.09 29.71 -15.34
N GLU A 881 -18.59 28.70 -16.07
CA GLU A 881 -18.22 28.83 -17.48
C GLU A 881 -19.33 28.44 -18.47
N ASN A 882 -20.35 27.69 -18.06
CA ASN A 882 -21.41 27.23 -18.97
C ASN A 882 -22.40 28.32 -19.43
N SER A 883 -22.29 29.58 -18.97
CA SER A 883 -23.15 30.67 -19.45
C SER A 883 -22.49 31.59 -20.48
N LYS A 884 -21.20 31.41 -20.81
CA LYS A 884 -20.49 32.32 -21.72
C LYS A 884 -19.97 31.70 -23.03
N GLN A 885 -19.95 30.37 -23.17
CA GLN A 885 -19.41 29.73 -24.38
C GLN A 885 -20.41 29.51 -25.52
N ASP A 886 -21.73 29.60 -25.28
CA ASP A 886 -22.73 29.45 -26.36
C ASP A 886 -22.98 30.73 -27.17
N ASN A 887 -22.36 31.86 -26.83
CA ASN A 887 -22.60 33.15 -27.51
C ASN A 887 -21.48 33.63 -28.45
N ASN A 888 -20.43 32.83 -28.68
CA ASN A 888 -19.30 33.23 -29.53
C ASN A 888 -18.93 32.15 -30.57
N GLN A 889 -19.92 31.68 -31.34
CA GLN A 889 -19.63 31.21 -32.71
C GLN A 889 -19.56 32.45 -33.62
N PRO A 890 -18.41 32.77 -34.23
CA PRO A 890 -18.41 33.69 -35.35
C PRO A 890 -19.11 33.00 -36.52
N THR A 891 -20.25 33.57 -36.92
CA THR A 891 -20.84 33.31 -38.23
C THR A 891 -19.88 33.85 -39.30
N SER A 892 -19.01 32.99 -39.84
CA SER A 892 -18.55 32.95 -41.25
C SER A 892 -17.53 31.83 -41.43
#